data_AF-A0AAV5WT31-F1
#
_entry.id   AF-A0AAV5WT31-F1
#
_cell.length_a   1.000
_cell.length_b   1.000
_cell.length_c   1.000
_cell.angle_alpha   90.00
_cell.angle_beta   90.00
_cell.angle_gamma   90.00
#
_symmetry.space_group_name_H-M   'P 1'
#
loop_
_entity.id
_entity.type
_entity.pdbx_description
1 polymer ?
#
loop_
_entity_poly.entity_id
_entity_poly.type
_entity_poly.pdbx_seq_one_letter_code
_entity_poly.pdbx_strand_id
1 'polypeptide(L)'
;AKDKLTDNLLELEETTNDVVLKTLEQRFKKNRIYTKLGNILVAVNPNEKLPIYDGKVIDLYKHEITNEAHIFTTAEQAYLAVREGAPAHNIVFSGESGSGKSHNATAALRYLSSISSSTRNKICPQVIDALHTVLSSFASAKTMKNDQSTRFGYVVELLYKSSSLEGLSIKSAFPLDLTRLANRPVGERNFSVLHQMIAGLSEKEKTNLGIKPDHKFFYLAKDNADVERDQIAFVKLIAALEEVGFTEEQRQFIFTVLSAVLHTGNIYFGKKKTTKPGVEHVVIANDNEAKWIASLLGLDTKKFVPLFTEKKTVSEDSTAIHSFTLDKALDFRDSFASILYEELFNWMLARISFFFKCSESTSTISVIDYYGVERYNTNNGLEQLLVNTANEAVENFILAEIFQKETETYTAEHIKCALEDQKIPSNAKTLDVLTKRPYGILPLLDDECKFPKASDDSYLRHCNLNHLENGEKPEFSIQHFHGTTWYTVNNFLSGNRRSISRAFLELLSESSNVFVSTVFRAIFISRSKDEYSQLAATNLLKAAAALKEKLRSAPCQFVRCLRSNSERIPSKWDEPTISRQIRAYTIKEALEFRTKGFPVKIPIDVFVGRYRCLLSSMITSCQKEREILTDILDGQGSLFQDDFQIGTAHVFLRERLAERLNRLRKNVVYKSAIIVQKTIKRAAVVKIQASCRGWIARRCLHRKKENVFKSLETTTKSTGTLRTYHRTMKDDELGRKKEVTKSLLGPTRHLAEDHYGFRMEEEFETKKVNFYLTIPAEMQRPTIDAVPIEEFAQKHFKGHLLEVRREPIQTPFLPKDSEMEFVMAVEMFKLVLKYTNDASMAAGDLHALARKIIQLAIDNMSMRDELFVQLCNQTYRNQNKTFSNRAWTLLLMSVHSFPPTIAVLPMLLHYFVMQQPLLRTQLMEGLVRKIRTIDAQSCRLYAANRLEYECMQSVHPPVVKVHLPDQDEYLVEAHPWVTAEELAMRVMRERGMGDPEGWSVVVETESDVVCPTQGQFLHDAIAAIEMPQKSRVLDEEV
;
A
#
# COMPACT_ATOMS: atom_id res chain seq x y z
N ALA A 1 11.79 42.83 -13.17
CA ALA A 1 12.12 41.53 -12.57
C ALA A 1 12.46 41.77 -11.11
N LYS A 2 11.49 41.68 -10.20
CA LYS A 2 11.64 41.95 -8.76
C LYS A 2 11.03 40.77 -8.00
N ASP A 3 11.75 40.23 -7.03
CA ASP A 3 11.27 39.38 -5.92
C ASP A 3 10.75 37.95 -6.20
N LYS A 4 11.45 37.12 -6.99
CA LYS A 4 11.22 35.67 -6.91
C LYS A 4 12.11 35.07 -5.81
N LEU A 5 11.57 34.98 -4.59
CA LEU A 5 12.22 34.27 -3.49
C LEU A 5 12.44 32.80 -3.88
N THR A 6 13.68 32.33 -3.86
CA THR A 6 14.00 30.95 -4.25
C THR A 6 13.41 29.93 -3.26
N ASP A 7 12.93 28.80 -3.80
CA ASP A 7 12.44 27.65 -3.03
C ASP A 7 13.56 26.64 -2.72
N ASN A 8 14.72 26.75 -3.38
CA ASN A 8 15.87 25.85 -3.22
C ASN A 8 17.13 26.67 -2.91
N LEU A 9 17.75 26.41 -1.76
CA LEU A 9 18.97 27.11 -1.33
C LEU A 9 20.14 26.93 -2.31
N LEU A 10 20.12 25.90 -3.16
CA LEU A 10 21.14 25.68 -4.19
C LEU A 10 21.09 26.68 -5.36
N GLU A 11 20.04 27.50 -5.45
CA GLU A 11 19.95 28.59 -6.43
C GLU A 11 20.60 29.89 -5.93
N LEU A 12 21.12 29.91 -4.70
CA LEU A 12 21.81 31.07 -4.14
C LEU A 12 23.21 31.23 -4.74
N GLU A 13 23.58 32.48 -5.06
CA GLU A 13 24.93 32.81 -5.55
C GLU A 13 25.99 32.73 -4.43
N GLU A 14 25.61 33.09 -3.20
CA GLU A 14 26.46 33.08 -2.02
C GLU A 14 25.97 32.06 -0.98
N THR A 15 26.89 31.26 -0.42
CA THR A 15 26.60 30.19 0.55
C THR A 15 26.90 30.59 2.01
N THR A 16 26.89 31.88 2.33
CA THR A 16 27.19 32.35 3.69
C THR A 16 26.02 32.10 4.66
N ASN A 17 26.31 31.98 5.96
CA ASN A 17 25.28 31.81 7.00
C ASN A 17 24.26 32.96 6.97
N ASP A 18 24.71 34.18 6.73
CA ASP A 18 23.88 35.38 6.74
C ASP A 18 22.91 35.39 5.54
N VAL A 19 23.35 34.90 4.38
CA VAL A 19 22.49 34.79 3.18
C VAL A 19 21.43 33.71 3.37
N VAL A 20 21.80 32.56 3.92
CA VAL A 20 20.83 31.49 4.26
C VAL A 20 19.81 32.00 5.28
N LEU A 21 20.28 32.65 6.34
CA LEU A 21 19.43 33.23 7.38
C LEU A 21 18.44 34.26 6.81
N LYS A 22 18.92 35.24 6.03
CA LYS A 22 18.08 36.26 5.39
C LYS A 22 17.05 35.64 4.43
N THR A 23 17.46 34.61 3.68
CA THR A 23 16.55 33.89 2.76
C THR A 23 15.42 33.22 3.55
N LEU A 24 15.76 32.46 4.59
CA LEU A 24 14.77 31.81 5.45
C LEU A 24 13.86 32.83 6.15
N GLU A 25 14.40 33.96 6.60
CA GLU A 25 13.62 35.05 7.23
C GLU A 25 12.59 35.64 6.26
N GLN A 26 13.02 35.98 5.04
CA GLN A 26 12.13 36.54 4.02
C GLN A 26 11.04 35.54 3.61
N ARG A 27 11.35 34.24 3.53
CA ARG A 27 10.36 33.17 3.28
C ARG A 27 9.38 33.06 4.43
N PHE A 28 9.88 33.03 5.66
CA PHE A 28 9.09 32.93 6.87
C PHE A 28 8.09 34.09 7.00
N LYS A 29 8.52 35.33 6.74
CA LYS A 29 7.66 36.53 6.71
C LYS A 29 6.54 36.46 5.67
N LYS A 30 6.70 35.64 4.62
CA LYS A 30 5.69 35.38 3.58
C LYS A 30 4.91 34.08 3.83
N ASN A 31 4.94 33.53 5.05
CA ASN A 31 4.33 32.25 5.44
C ASN A 31 4.81 31.03 4.64
N ARG A 32 6.01 31.11 4.05
CA ARG A 32 6.67 30.00 3.36
C ARG A 32 7.65 29.32 4.30
N ILE A 33 7.18 28.31 5.02
CA ILE A 33 7.95 27.68 6.10
C ILE A 33 8.90 26.58 5.64
N TYR A 34 8.75 26.09 4.41
CA TYR A 34 9.57 25.02 3.83
C TYR A 34 10.57 25.58 2.82
N THR A 35 11.81 25.06 2.84
CA THR A 35 12.85 25.43 1.87
C THR A 35 13.67 24.19 1.53
N LYS A 36 13.94 23.94 0.24
CA LYS A 36 14.73 22.80 -0.22
C LYS A 36 16.23 23.08 -0.11
N LEU A 37 16.98 22.02 0.12
CA LEU A 37 18.43 21.92 0.02
C LEU A 37 18.75 20.55 -0.56
N GLY A 38 18.48 20.38 -1.85
CA GLY A 38 18.53 19.06 -2.51
C GLY A 38 17.59 18.05 -1.87
N ASN A 39 18.13 16.93 -1.39
CA ASN A 39 17.36 15.88 -0.69
C ASN A 39 17.06 16.21 0.79
N ILE A 40 17.45 17.40 1.26
CA ILE A 40 17.16 17.90 2.60
C ILE A 40 16.05 18.93 2.50
N LEU A 41 15.02 18.81 3.34
CA LEU A 41 13.97 19.81 3.50
C LEU A 41 14.18 20.56 4.82
N VAL A 42 14.33 21.88 4.76
CA VAL A 42 14.37 22.75 5.94
C VAL A 42 12.96 23.25 6.22
N ALA A 43 12.45 23.00 7.43
CA ALA A 43 11.12 23.40 7.87
C ALA A 43 11.23 24.31 9.11
N VAL A 44 10.73 25.54 9.04
CA VAL A 44 10.75 26.49 10.17
C VAL A 44 9.37 26.54 10.83
N ASN A 45 9.27 26.15 12.10
CA ASN A 45 7.99 26.11 12.81
C ASN A 45 7.41 27.51 13.02
N PRO A 46 6.22 27.83 12.47
CA PRO A 46 5.60 29.15 12.64
C PRO A 46 4.86 29.31 13.98
N ASN A 47 4.71 28.25 14.78
CA ASN A 47 3.90 28.19 16.01
C ASN A 47 2.42 28.58 15.81
N GLU A 48 1.93 28.47 14.58
CA GLU A 48 0.53 28.69 14.21
C GLU A 48 0.06 27.68 13.16
N LYS A 49 -1.25 27.57 12.97
CA LYS A 49 -1.84 26.68 11.97
C LYS A 49 -1.93 27.42 10.63
N LEU A 50 -1.20 26.94 9.64
CA LEU A 50 -1.26 27.45 8.27
C LEU A 50 -2.18 26.55 7.41
N PRO A 51 -3.00 27.11 6.49
CA PRO A 51 -3.88 26.35 5.60
C PRO A 51 -3.11 25.75 4.41
N ILE A 52 -2.03 25.01 4.69
CA ILE A 52 -1.12 24.43 3.70
C ILE A 52 -1.15 22.89 3.70
N TYR A 53 -2.04 22.29 4.49
CA TYR A 53 -2.17 20.84 4.65
C TYR A 53 -3.56 20.31 4.23
N ASP A 54 -4.41 21.17 3.67
CA ASP A 54 -5.78 20.83 3.31
C ASP A 54 -5.83 19.84 2.13
N GLY A 55 -6.95 19.13 1.97
CA GLY A 55 -7.13 18.16 0.88
C GLY A 55 -6.89 18.74 -0.51
N LYS A 56 -7.27 20.01 -0.75
CA LYS A 56 -6.97 20.72 -2.00
C LYS A 56 -5.48 20.83 -2.28
N VAL A 57 -4.68 21.06 -1.23
CA VAL A 57 -3.22 21.14 -1.36
C VAL A 57 -2.66 19.76 -1.63
N ILE A 58 -3.13 18.72 -0.92
CA ILE A 58 -2.74 17.34 -1.19
C ILE A 58 -2.95 16.99 -2.67
N ASP A 59 -4.10 17.34 -3.25
CA ASP A 59 -4.42 17.07 -4.65
C ASP A 59 -3.50 17.80 -5.64
N LEU A 60 -2.92 18.96 -5.27
CA LEU A 60 -1.94 19.66 -6.11
C LEU A 60 -0.58 18.94 -6.18
N TYR A 61 -0.20 18.21 -5.14
CA TYR A 61 1.07 17.46 -5.11
C TYR A 61 0.93 16.02 -5.61
N LYS A 62 -0.31 15.51 -5.74
CA LYS A 62 -0.58 14.16 -6.27
C LYS A 62 -0.05 14.00 -7.68
N HIS A 63 0.74 12.95 -7.91
CA HIS A 63 1.21 12.50 -9.23
C HIS A 63 2.13 13.48 -9.98
N GLU A 64 2.48 14.63 -9.40
CA GLU A 64 3.45 15.57 -9.95
C GLU A 64 4.50 15.99 -8.91
N ILE A 65 5.77 15.76 -9.23
CA ILE A 65 6.88 16.39 -8.48
C ILE A 65 6.88 17.88 -8.85
N THR A 66 6.28 18.70 -8.00
CA THR A 66 6.39 20.15 -8.10
C THR A 66 7.78 20.60 -7.63
N ASN A 67 8.31 21.65 -8.26
CA ASN A 67 9.56 22.27 -7.81
C ASN A 67 9.39 23.03 -6.49
N GLU A 68 8.15 23.23 -6.02
CA GLU A 68 7.86 23.94 -4.78
C GLU A 68 8.32 23.16 -3.53
N ALA A 69 8.78 23.91 -2.54
CA ALA A 69 9.23 23.36 -1.26
C ALA A 69 8.02 23.07 -0.36
N HIS A 70 7.74 21.79 -0.13
CA HIS A 70 6.70 21.34 0.80
C HIS A 70 7.04 19.94 1.34
N ILE A 71 6.49 19.59 2.50
CA ILE A 71 6.62 18.23 3.05
C ILE A 71 5.99 17.16 2.14
N PHE A 72 4.92 17.53 1.42
CA PHE A 72 4.27 16.67 0.43
C PHE A 72 5.18 16.38 -0.76
N THR A 73 6.04 17.30 -1.16
CA THR A 73 7.06 17.03 -2.19
C THR A 73 8.01 15.92 -1.74
N THR A 74 8.47 15.95 -0.49
CA THR A 74 9.34 14.89 0.07
C THR A 74 8.59 13.55 0.13
N ALA A 75 7.34 13.55 0.60
CA ALA A 75 6.53 12.35 0.66
C ALA A 75 6.22 11.76 -0.74
N GLU A 76 5.87 12.60 -1.72
CA GLU A 76 5.64 12.18 -3.11
C GLU A 76 6.91 11.58 -3.72
N GLN A 77 8.09 12.18 -3.48
CA GLN A 77 9.35 11.61 -3.95
C GLN A 77 9.62 10.21 -3.38
N ALA A 78 9.34 9.99 -2.09
CA ALA A 78 9.45 8.66 -1.48
C ALA A 78 8.46 7.66 -2.10
N TYR A 79 7.22 8.09 -2.33
CA TYR A 79 6.19 7.27 -2.98
C TYR A 79 6.57 6.89 -4.42
N LEU A 80 7.06 7.86 -5.20
CA LEU A 80 7.51 7.65 -6.56
C LEU A 80 8.70 6.68 -6.63
N ALA A 81 9.67 6.80 -5.71
CA ALA A 81 10.79 5.86 -5.65
C ALA A 81 10.30 4.41 -5.46
N VAL A 82 9.36 4.20 -4.54
CA VAL A 82 8.75 2.88 -4.32
C VAL A 82 7.93 2.41 -5.53
N ARG A 83 7.16 3.30 -6.16
CA ARG A 83 6.37 2.99 -7.37
C ARG A 83 7.24 2.64 -8.57
N GLU A 84 8.42 3.23 -8.67
CA GLU A 84 9.43 2.95 -9.71
C GLU A 84 10.24 1.68 -9.43
N GLY A 85 9.99 0.98 -8.30
CA GLY A 85 10.57 -0.32 -7.99
C GLY A 85 11.57 -0.33 -6.83
N ALA A 86 11.74 0.76 -6.08
CA ALA A 86 12.58 0.73 -4.89
C ALA A 86 11.95 -0.16 -3.80
N PRO A 87 12.71 -1.10 -3.19
CA PRO A 87 12.17 -1.98 -2.16
C PRO A 87 11.84 -1.25 -0.87
N ALA A 88 12.56 -0.17 -0.54
CA ALA A 88 12.30 0.62 0.65
C ALA A 88 12.77 2.07 0.50
N HIS A 89 12.18 2.98 1.28
CA HIS A 89 12.59 4.38 1.38
C HIS A 89 12.35 4.92 2.79
N ASN A 90 13.24 5.77 3.30
CA ASN A 90 13.19 6.31 4.66
C ASN A 90 13.06 7.83 4.65
N ILE A 91 12.19 8.39 5.51
CA ILE A 91 12.07 9.84 5.77
C ILE A 91 12.38 10.08 7.24
N VAL A 92 13.43 10.86 7.53
CA VAL A 92 13.95 11.09 8.89
C VAL A 92 13.73 12.54 9.30
N PHE A 93 13.01 12.75 10.41
CA PHE A 93 12.74 14.08 10.98
C PHE A 93 13.70 14.37 12.13
N SER A 94 14.48 15.45 12.02
CA SER A 94 15.44 15.87 13.04
C SER A 94 15.26 17.35 13.41
N GLY A 95 15.63 17.72 14.64
CA GLY A 95 15.35 19.06 15.16
C GLY A 95 15.20 19.10 16.68
N GLU A 96 15.27 20.30 17.25
CA GLU A 96 15.09 20.52 18.71
C GLU A 96 13.68 20.16 19.19
N SER A 97 13.51 19.94 20.50
CA SER A 97 12.18 19.79 21.08
C SER A 97 11.31 21.03 20.80
N GLY A 98 10.11 20.81 20.25
CA GLY A 98 9.20 21.88 19.82
C GLY A 98 9.46 22.47 18.42
N SER A 99 10.38 21.92 17.62
CA SER A 99 10.63 22.42 16.25
C SER A 99 9.62 21.96 15.19
N GLY A 100 8.59 21.21 15.56
CA GLY A 100 7.54 20.74 14.63
C GLY A 100 7.80 19.40 13.96
N LYS A 101 8.75 18.59 14.45
CA LYS A 101 9.05 17.24 13.90
C LYS A 101 7.80 16.36 13.76
N SER A 102 7.11 16.10 14.87
CA SER A 102 5.93 15.22 14.90
C SER A 102 4.77 15.74 14.05
N HIS A 103 4.61 17.07 13.93
CA HIS A 103 3.63 17.69 13.03
C HIS A 103 3.96 17.38 11.56
N ASN A 104 5.22 17.56 11.15
CA ASN A 104 5.66 17.26 9.79
C ASN A 104 5.63 15.77 9.47
N ALA A 105 5.99 14.90 10.41
CA ALA A 105 5.90 13.45 10.26
C ALA A 105 4.45 13.00 10.06
N THR A 106 3.53 13.52 10.86
CA THR A 106 2.09 13.24 10.73
C THR A 106 1.54 13.76 9.40
N ALA A 107 1.94 14.98 8.97
CA ALA A 107 1.54 15.52 7.67
C ALA A 107 2.04 14.64 6.50
N ALA A 108 3.27 14.14 6.56
CA ALA A 108 3.81 13.21 5.56
C ALA A 108 3.04 11.88 5.52
N LEU A 109 2.74 11.30 6.69
CA LEU A 109 1.94 10.07 6.79
C LEU A 109 0.52 10.26 6.26
N ARG A 110 -0.14 11.38 6.59
CA ARG A 110 -1.47 11.73 6.06
C ARG A 110 -1.45 11.81 4.54
N TYR A 111 -0.45 12.49 3.97
CA TYR A 111 -0.28 12.56 2.52
C TYR A 111 -0.13 11.16 1.90
N LEU A 112 0.80 10.33 2.41
CA LEU A 112 1.03 8.97 1.91
C LEU A 112 -0.21 8.06 2.02
N SER A 113 -1.01 8.20 3.08
CA SER A 113 -2.27 7.47 3.22
C SER A 113 -3.36 7.94 2.24
N SER A 114 -3.34 9.21 1.84
CA SER A 114 -4.35 9.83 0.95
C SER A 114 -4.12 9.59 -0.54
N ILE A 115 -2.87 9.37 -0.96
CA ILE A 115 -2.52 9.10 -2.37
C ILE A 115 -2.72 7.64 -2.76
N SER A 116 -2.76 6.75 -1.77
CA SER A 116 -2.83 5.31 -1.97
C SER A 116 -4.21 4.74 -1.63
N SER A 117 -5.23 5.58 -1.51
CA SER A 117 -6.58 5.15 -1.14
C SER A 117 -7.28 4.45 -2.31
N SER A 118 -7.15 3.13 -2.40
CA SER A 118 -8.16 2.32 -3.08
C SER A 118 -9.34 2.11 -2.12
N THR A 119 -10.55 1.91 -2.65
CA THR A 119 -11.81 1.78 -1.87
C THR A 119 -11.83 0.61 -0.88
N ARG A 120 -10.78 -0.23 -0.86
CA ARG A 120 -10.61 -1.40 0.04
C ARG A 120 -9.60 -1.17 1.17
N ASN A 121 -8.93 -0.01 1.24
CA ASN A 121 -7.80 0.18 2.16
C ASN A 121 -8.24 0.58 3.57
N LYS A 122 -7.85 -0.22 4.56
CA LYS A 122 -8.11 0.03 6.01
C LYS A 122 -7.33 1.23 6.57
N ILE A 123 -6.38 1.78 5.82
CA ILE A 123 -5.48 2.84 6.28
C ILE A 123 -5.85 4.14 5.57
N CYS A 124 -6.45 5.05 6.33
CA CYS A 124 -6.86 6.38 5.86
C CYS A 124 -6.23 7.49 6.73
N PRO A 125 -6.32 8.76 6.33
CA PRO A 125 -5.83 9.87 7.13
C PRO A 125 -6.42 9.93 8.56
N GLN A 126 -7.67 9.45 8.76
CA GLN A 126 -8.29 9.40 10.09
C GLN A 126 -7.58 8.41 11.01
N VAL A 127 -7.19 7.24 10.50
CA VAL A 127 -6.39 6.25 11.23
C VAL A 127 -5.01 6.83 11.61
N ILE A 128 -4.39 7.62 10.73
CA ILE A 128 -3.11 8.29 11.04
C ILE A 128 -3.28 9.31 12.17
N ASP A 129 -4.38 10.07 12.17
CA ASP A 129 -4.68 11.02 13.25
C ASP A 129 -4.97 10.32 14.58
N ALA A 130 -5.70 9.20 14.53
CA ALA A 130 -5.96 8.35 15.69
C ALA A 130 -4.65 7.77 16.26
N LEU A 131 -3.78 7.23 15.39
CA LEU A 131 -2.46 6.75 15.77
C LEU A 131 -1.63 7.83 16.45
N HIS A 132 -1.58 9.03 15.88
CA HIS A 132 -0.88 10.17 16.48
C HIS A 132 -1.45 10.53 17.87
N THR A 133 -2.78 10.50 18.02
CA THR A 133 -3.45 10.78 19.30
C THR A 133 -3.09 9.75 20.38
N VAL A 134 -3.06 8.46 20.03
CA VAL A 134 -2.64 7.39 20.94
C VAL A 134 -1.17 7.57 21.35
N LEU A 135 -0.26 7.74 20.39
CA LEU A 135 1.16 7.94 20.68
C LEU A 135 1.41 9.21 21.50
N SER A 136 0.72 10.31 21.19
CA SER A 136 0.85 11.55 21.94
C SER A 136 0.41 11.38 23.39
N SER A 137 -0.68 10.65 23.63
CA SER A 137 -1.21 10.43 24.99
C SER A 137 -0.28 9.58 25.84
N PHE A 138 0.22 8.45 25.30
CA PHE A 138 1.05 7.49 26.04
C PHE A 138 2.53 7.84 26.09
N ALA A 139 3.03 8.60 25.11
CA ALA A 139 4.46 8.84 24.96
C ALA A 139 4.84 10.32 24.92
N SER A 140 3.91 11.24 25.21
CA SER A 140 4.23 12.66 25.38
C SER A 140 3.94 13.17 26.78
N ALA A 141 4.71 14.19 27.15
CA ALA A 141 4.54 14.88 28.41
C ALA A 141 4.88 16.36 28.31
N LYS A 142 4.38 17.12 29.28
CA LYS A 142 4.70 18.54 29.44
C LYS A 142 6.06 18.67 30.12
N THR A 143 7.01 19.28 29.40
CA THR A 143 8.31 19.73 29.90
C THR A 143 8.34 21.25 30.06
N MET A 144 9.40 21.77 30.70
CA MET A 144 9.60 23.21 30.88
C MET A 144 9.56 24.01 29.58
N LYS A 145 9.97 23.40 28.47
CA LYS A 145 10.03 24.04 27.14
C LYS A 145 8.95 23.57 26.18
N ASN A 146 8.21 22.49 26.49
CA ASN A 146 7.25 21.89 25.57
C ASN A 146 6.06 21.22 26.26
N ASP A 147 4.86 21.74 26.03
CA ASP A 147 3.62 21.16 26.56
C ASP A 147 3.30 19.75 26.02
N GLN A 148 3.82 19.39 24.84
CA GLN A 148 3.64 18.08 24.21
C GLN A 148 5.00 17.56 23.71
N SER A 149 5.95 17.36 24.62
CA SER A 149 7.25 16.78 24.27
C SER A 149 7.11 15.29 24.03
N THR A 150 7.35 14.85 22.79
CA THR A 150 7.49 13.42 22.46
C THR A 150 8.67 12.86 23.24
N ARG A 151 8.45 11.80 24.01
CA ARG A 151 9.43 11.11 24.87
C ARG A 151 9.76 9.69 24.40
N PHE A 152 9.47 9.41 23.13
CA PHE A 152 9.62 8.11 22.48
C PHE A 152 10.07 8.30 21.03
N GLY A 153 10.92 7.40 20.53
CA GLY A 153 11.26 7.36 19.11
C GLY A 153 10.52 6.21 18.43
N TYR A 154 9.87 6.49 17.30
CA TYR A 154 9.11 5.49 16.57
C TYR A 154 9.38 5.53 15.07
N VAL A 155 9.22 4.37 14.45
CA VAL A 155 9.20 4.18 13.00
C VAL A 155 7.81 3.72 12.62
N VAL A 156 7.12 4.49 11.77
CA VAL A 156 5.91 4.03 11.08
C VAL A 156 6.32 3.52 9.71
N GLU A 157 6.14 2.22 9.48
CA GLU A 157 6.37 1.56 8.21
C GLU A 157 5.04 1.40 7.48
N LEU A 158 4.89 2.10 6.35
CA LEU A 158 3.78 1.91 5.42
C LEU A 158 4.14 0.81 4.42
N LEU A 159 3.35 -0.25 4.39
CA LEU A 159 3.60 -1.47 3.64
C LEU A 159 2.82 -1.46 2.32
N TYR A 160 3.53 -1.52 1.20
CA TYR A 160 2.95 -1.46 -0.13
C TYR A 160 2.99 -2.82 -0.84
N LYS A 161 1.90 -3.18 -1.53
CA LYS A 161 1.82 -4.28 -2.49
C LYS A 161 1.43 -3.71 -3.85
N SER A 162 2.29 -3.87 -4.85
CA SER A 162 2.04 -3.35 -6.21
C SER A 162 1.70 -1.85 -6.24
N SER A 163 2.37 -1.04 -5.41
CA SER A 163 2.14 0.41 -5.24
C SER A 163 0.81 0.83 -4.56
N SER A 164 0.03 -0.13 -4.04
CA SER A 164 -1.12 0.09 -3.14
C SER A 164 -0.69 -0.08 -1.68
N LEU A 165 -1.17 0.80 -0.80
CA LEU A 165 -0.95 0.75 0.65
C LEU A 165 -1.87 -0.27 1.29
N GLU A 166 -1.32 -1.42 1.68
CA GLU A 166 -2.10 -2.55 2.22
C GLU A 166 -1.90 -2.74 3.74
N GLY A 167 -0.82 -2.21 4.30
CA GLY A 167 -0.50 -2.41 5.71
C GLY A 167 0.26 -1.27 6.37
N LEU A 168 0.26 -1.29 7.71
CA LEU A 168 0.97 -0.36 8.56
C LEU A 168 1.60 -1.14 9.72
N SER A 169 2.86 -0.85 10.00
CA SER A 169 3.57 -1.40 11.15
C SER A 169 4.23 -0.27 11.93
N ILE A 170 4.19 -0.35 13.26
CA ILE A 170 4.84 0.61 14.14
C ILE A 170 5.88 -0.09 15.00
N LYS A 171 7.09 0.48 15.01
CA LYS A 171 8.23 -0.06 15.75
C LYS A 171 8.87 1.02 16.62
N SER A 172 9.45 0.60 17.73
CA SER A 172 10.29 1.45 18.57
C SER A 172 11.63 1.74 17.86
N ALA A 173 11.91 3.02 17.61
CA ALA A 173 13.22 3.49 17.14
C ALA A 173 14.15 3.78 18.32
N PHE A 174 13.60 4.34 19.40
CA PHE A 174 14.29 4.63 20.65
C PHE A 174 13.39 4.32 21.84
N PRO A 175 13.96 3.89 22.99
CA PRO A 175 13.17 3.52 24.16
C PRO A 175 12.35 4.71 24.69
N LEU A 176 11.22 4.38 25.32
CA LEU A 176 10.42 5.35 26.05
C LEU A 176 11.22 5.86 27.26
N ASP A 177 11.22 7.18 27.44
CA ASP A 177 11.88 7.78 28.59
C ASP A 177 11.04 7.64 29.87
N LEU A 178 11.24 6.50 30.53
CA LEU A 178 10.58 6.17 31.80
C LEU A 178 11.30 6.74 33.03
N THR A 179 12.44 7.42 32.87
CA THR A 179 13.18 7.99 34.02
C THR A 179 12.32 9.00 34.78
N ARG A 180 11.45 9.71 34.06
CA ARG A 180 10.49 10.69 34.58
C ARG A 180 9.27 10.12 35.30
N LEU A 181 8.99 8.81 35.17
CA LEU A 181 7.80 8.21 35.77
C LEU A 181 7.85 8.34 37.31
N ALA A 182 9.01 8.00 37.89
CA ALA A 182 9.27 8.11 39.33
C ALA A 182 9.99 9.41 39.71
N ASN A 183 10.91 9.90 38.87
CA ASN A 183 11.73 11.08 39.14
C ASN A 183 11.27 12.28 38.31
N ARG A 184 10.19 12.93 38.76
CA ARG A 184 9.60 14.08 38.05
C ARG A 184 10.43 15.36 38.24
N PRO A 185 10.88 16.03 37.17
CA PRO A 185 11.48 17.35 37.29
C PRO A 185 10.47 18.40 37.79
N VAL A 186 10.95 19.37 38.58
CA VAL A 186 10.10 20.43 39.14
C VAL A 186 9.50 21.28 38.01
N GLY A 187 8.17 21.44 37.99
CA GLY A 187 7.46 22.23 36.98
C GLY A 187 7.01 21.43 35.74
N GLU A 188 7.28 20.13 35.69
CA GLU A 188 6.87 19.23 34.61
C GLU A 188 5.73 18.29 35.02
N ARG A 189 5.03 17.73 34.02
CA ARG A 189 3.99 16.71 34.23
C ARG A 189 4.52 15.33 33.88
N ASN A 190 3.95 14.28 34.48
CA ASN A 190 4.14 12.90 34.00
C ASN A 190 3.48 12.68 32.62
N PHE A 191 3.48 11.44 32.10
CA PHE A 191 2.83 11.13 30.81
C PHE A 191 1.37 11.60 30.76
N SER A 192 0.96 12.11 29.60
CA SER A 192 -0.35 12.76 29.43
C SER A 192 -1.50 11.81 29.73
N VAL A 193 -1.39 10.55 29.33
CA VAL A 193 -2.42 9.51 29.54
C VAL A 193 -2.81 9.33 31.01
N LEU A 194 -1.84 9.42 31.93
CA LEU A 194 -2.13 9.23 33.36
C LEU A 194 -3.07 10.32 33.89
N HIS A 195 -2.92 11.54 33.39
CA HIS A 195 -3.78 12.65 33.80
C HIS A 195 -5.12 12.65 33.06
N GLN A 196 -5.09 12.36 31.76
CA GLN A 196 -6.29 12.21 30.93
C GLN A 196 -7.22 11.13 31.50
N MET A 197 -6.67 9.97 31.90
CA MET A 197 -7.41 8.89 32.52
C MET A 197 -8.10 9.32 33.82
N ILE A 198 -7.35 9.95 34.75
CA ILE A 198 -7.94 10.39 36.03
C ILE A 198 -9.00 11.47 35.84
N ALA A 199 -8.80 12.37 34.88
CA ALA A 199 -9.75 13.44 34.58
C ALA A 199 -11.02 12.94 33.89
N GLY A 200 -10.88 11.98 32.96
CA GLY A 200 -11.94 11.57 32.04
C GLY A 200 -12.74 10.32 32.43
N LEU A 201 -12.24 9.45 33.31
CA LEU A 201 -13.00 8.27 33.77
C LEU A 201 -14.25 8.68 34.58
N SER A 202 -15.33 7.91 34.44
CA SER A 202 -16.51 8.05 35.29
C SER A 202 -16.23 7.64 36.74
N GLU A 203 -17.02 8.14 37.69
CA GLU A 203 -16.87 7.77 39.10
C GLU A 203 -17.04 6.26 39.32
N LYS A 204 -17.92 5.59 38.55
CA LYS A 204 -18.08 4.14 38.60
C LYS A 204 -16.80 3.41 38.17
N GLU A 205 -16.20 3.82 37.06
CA GLU A 205 -14.94 3.22 36.58
C GLU A 205 -13.78 3.47 37.54
N LYS A 206 -13.69 4.69 38.11
CA LYS A 206 -12.71 5.01 39.16
C LYS A 206 -12.84 4.08 40.36
N THR A 207 -14.07 3.85 40.84
CA THR A 207 -14.30 2.93 41.97
C THR A 207 -13.90 1.49 41.66
N ASN A 208 -14.14 1.00 40.44
CA ASN A 208 -13.71 -0.33 40.00
C ASN A 208 -12.18 -0.45 39.93
N LEU A 209 -11.49 0.66 39.68
CA LEU A 209 -10.03 0.72 39.58
C LEU A 209 -9.34 1.03 40.91
N GLY A 210 -10.07 1.14 42.03
CA GLY A 210 -9.51 1.46 43.35
C GLY A 210 -9.22 2.95 43.59
N ILE A 211 -9.68 3.82 42.67
CA ILE A 211 -9.43 5.26 42.69
C ILE A 211 -10.56 5.96 43.47
N LYS A 212 -10.21 6.64 44.56
CA LYS A 212 -11.15 7.42 45.38
C LYS A 212 -11.15 8.89 44.95
N PRO A 213 -12.22 9.67 45.21
CA PRO A 213 -12.29 11.08 44.85
C PRO A 213 -11.17 11.95 45.46
N ASP A 214 -10.69 11.60 46.66
CA ASP A 214 -9.61 12.28 47.39
C ASP A 214 -8.24 11.60 47.22
N HIS A 215 -8.14 10.58 46.36
CA HIS A 215 -6.94 9.80 46.16
C HIS A 215 -5.85 10.66 45.50
N LYS A 216 -4.72 10.82 46.18
CA LYS A 216 -3.54 11.52 45.66
C LYS A 216 -2.50 10.51 45.20
N PHE A 217 -2.05 10.63 43.96
CA PHE A 217 -1.01 9.75 43.41
C PHE A 217 0.36 10.41 43.48
N PHE A 218 1.33 9.68 44.03
CA PHE A 218 2.73 10.11 44.16
C PHE A 218 3.32 10.50 42.80
N TYR A 219 3.09 9.69 41.75
CA TYR A 219 3.57 9.95 40.40
C TYR A 219 2.91 11.15 39.68
N LEU A 220 1.87 11.77 40.26
CA LEU A 220 1.13 12.91 39.66
C LEU A 220 1.16 14.21 40.51
N ALA A 221 1.68 14.20 41.74
CA ALA A 221 1.23 15.13 42.79
C ALA A 221 1.40 16.66 42.52
N LYS A 222 0.30 17.40 42.80
CA LYS A 222 0.08 18.88 42.83
C LYS A 222 0.46 19.67 41.57
N ASP A 223 -0.17 19.34 40.45
CA ASP A 223 -0.24 20.27 39.32
C ASP A 223 -1.57 21.03 39.32
N ASN A 224 -1.53 22.32 38.98
CA ASN A 224 -2.70 23.09 38.53
C ASN A 224 -3.16 22.52 37.19
N ALA A 225 -3.70 21.30 37.21
CA ALA A 225 -4.13 20.59 36.02
C ALA A 225 -5.37 21.28 35.44
N ASP A 226 -5.34 21.52 34.14
CA ASP A 226 -6.49 21.93 33.35
C ASP A 226 -7.36 20.68 33.12
N VAL A 227 -8.19 20.37 34.13
CA VAL A 227 -9.01 19.14 34.19
C VAL A 227 -9.93 19.04 32.97
N GLU A 228 -10.48 20.17 32.52
CA GLU A 228 -11.36 20.23 31.36
C GLU A 228 -10.62 19.83 30.07
N ARG A 229 -9.41 20.36 29.86
CA ARG A 229 -8.56 19.98 28.72
C ARG A 229 -8.22 18.49 28.73
N ASP A 230 -7.87 17.95 29.90
CA ASP A 230 -7.51 16.53 30.04
C ASP A 230 -8.73 15.61 29.83
N GLN A 231 -9.94 16.04 30.23
CA GLN A 231 -11.20 15.34 29.92
C GLN A 231 -11.48 15.28 28.42
N ILE A 232 -11.38 16.41 27.72
CA ILE A 232 -11.58 16.45 26.26
C ILE A 232 -10.54 15.58 25.54
N ALA A 233 -9.29 15.62 26.01
CA ALA A 233 -8.23 14.77 25.46
C ALA A 233 -8.48 13.29 25.71
N PHE A 234 -9.05 12.90 26.86
CA PHE A 234 -9.43 11.52 27.15
C PHE A 234 -10.53 11.01 26.22
N VAL A 235 -11.57 11.81 25.96
CA VAL A 235 -12.64 11.44 25.00
C VAL A 235 -12.05 11.17 23.61
N LYS A 236 -11.13 12.03 23.15
CA LYS A 236 -10.42 11.84 21.88
C LYS A 236 -9.55 10.59 21.89
N LEU A 237 -8.91 10.28 23.02
CA LEU A 237 -8.10 9.07 23.17
C LEU A 237 -8.96 7.80 23.05
N ILE A 238 -10.14 7.77 23.67
CA ILE A 238 -11.06 6.62 23.55
C ILE A 238 -11.46 6.37 22.10
N ALA A 239 -11.91 7.42 21.41
CA ALA A 239 -12.25 7.34 19.99
C ALA A 239 -11.05 6.90 19.13
N ALA A 240 -9.85 7.41 19.43
CA ALA A 240 -8.63 7.02 18.71
C ALA A 240 -8.23 5.56 18.95
N LEU A 241 -8.38 5.04 20.18
CA LEU A 241 -8.12 3.64 20.49
C LEU A 241 -9.07 2.70 19.75
N GLU A 242 -10.35 3.09 19.61
CA GLU A 242 -11.33 2.36 18.82
C GLU A 242 -10.96 2.33 17.33
N GLU A 243 -10.61 3.49 16.76
CA GLU A 243 -10.24 3.63 15.35
C GLU A 243 -9.01 2.80 14.96
N VAL A 244 -8.02 2.66 15.85
CA VAL A 244 -6.85 1.80 15.63
C VAL A 244 -7.08 0.32 16.03
N GLY A 245 -8.33 -0.04 16.34
CA GLY A 245 -8.77 -1.42 16.48
C GLY A 245 -8.69 -2.04 17.87
N PHE A 246 -8.65 -1.24 18.96
CA PHE A 246 -8.74 -1.77 20.32
C PHE A 246 -10.21 -1.98 20.74
N THR A 247 -10.50 -3.19 21.22
CA THR A 247 -11.81 -3.56 21.79
C THR A 247 -12.02 -2.93 23.17
N GLU A 248 -13.27 -2.88 23.63
CA GLU A 248 -13.60 -2.36 24.96
C GLU A 248 -12.87 -3.08 26.10
N GLU A 249 -12.79 -4.41 26.05
CA GLU A 249 -12.05 -5.22 27.01
C GLU A 249 -10.55 -4.86 27.03
N GLN A 250 -9.95 -4.66 25.85
CA GLN A 250 -8.55 -4.24 25.73
C GLN A 250 -8.33 -2.82 26.27
N ARG A 251 -9.27 -1.89 26.06
CA ARG A 251 -9.21 -0.54 26.63
C ARG A 251 -9.29 -0.59 28.17
N GLN A 252 -10.18 -1.41 28.71
CA GLN A 252 -10.30 -1.60 30.15
C GLN A 252 -9.04 -2.22 30.75
N PHE A 253 -8.41 -3.18 30.05
CA PHE A 253 -7.11 -3.72 30.44
C PHE A 253 -6.03 -2.62 30.51
N ILE A 254 -5.96 -1.73 29.51
CA ILE A 254 -5.01 -0.61 29.51
C ILE A 254 -5.20 0.26 30.76
N PHE A 255 -6.43 0.66 31.08
CA PHE A 255 -6.71 1.47 32.28
C PHE A 255 -6.45 0.73 33.58
N THR A 256 -6.65 -0.59 33.60
CA THR A 256 -6.34 -1.45 34.75
C THR A 256 -4.84 -1.44 35.05
N VAL A 257 -3.99 -1.58 34.02
CA VAL A 257 -2.52 -1.53 34.19
C VAL A 257 -2.05 -0.13 34.56
N LEU A 258 -2.60 0.93 33.94
CA LEU A 258 -2.27 2.31 34.32
C LEU A 258 -2.67 2.63 35.76
N SER A 259 -3.82 2.14 36.23
CA SER A 259 -4.21 2.26 37.65
C SER A 259 -3.24 1.51 38.56
N ALA A 260 -2.83 0.30 38.19
CA ALA A 260 -1.83 -0.46 38.94
C ALA A 260 -0.48 0.28 39.03
N VAL A 261 -0.04 0.96 37.96
CA VAL A 261 1.15 1.83 37.97
C VAL A 261 1.00 2.98 38.97
N LEU A 262 -0.16 3.65 39.00
CA LEU A 262 -0.42 4.74 39.92
C LEU A 262 -0.46 4.28 41.39
N HIS A 263 -1.14 3.17 41.67
CA HIS A 263 -1.15 2.54 43.00
C HIS A 263 0.25 2.09 43.45
N THR A 264 1.08 1.60 42.52
CA THR A 264 2.47 1.21 42.82
C THR A 264 3.26 2.37 43.39
N GLY A 265 3.13 3.57 42.82
CA GLY A 265 3.81 4.77 43.33
C GLY A 265 3.41 5.18 44.75
N ASN A 266 2.21 4.77 45.19
CA ASN A 266 1.69 5.06 46.52
C ASN A 266 2.11 4.03 47.58
N ILE A 267 2.85 2.98 47.23
CA ILE A 267 3.41 2.04 48.23
C ILE A 267 4.41 2.80 49.12
N TYR A 268 4.19 2.73 50.42
CA TYR A 268 5.07 3.27 51.46
C TYR A 268 5.72 2.14 52.25
N PHE A 269 7.02 2.29 52.50
CA PHE A 269 7.82 1.34 53.25
C PHE A 269 8.12 1.87 54.65
N GLY A 270 7.89 1.05 55.67
CA GLY A 270 8.23 1.30 57.06
C GLY A 270 9.39 0.41 57.52
N LYS A 271 10.19 0.91 58.47
CA LYS A 271 11.23 0.11 59.14
C LYS A 271 10.62 -0.60 60.35
N LYS A 272 10.72 -1.93 60.43
CA LYS A 272 10.33 -2.72 61.60
C LYS A 272 11.56 -2.98 62.47
N LYS A 273 11.54 -2.53 63.73
CA LYS A 273 12.60 -2.85 64.71
C LYS A 273 12.57 -4.34 65.03
N THR A 274 13.67 -5.03 64.83
CA THR A 274 13.86 -6.44 65.21
C THR A 274 14.71 -6.58 66.47
N THR A 275 14.65 -7.74 67.10
CA THR A 275 15.37 -8.08 68.34
C THR A 275 16.87 -8.32 68.12
N LYS A 276 17.35 -8.39 66.87
CA LYS A 276 18.78 -8.52 66.53
C LYS A 276 19.37 -7.15 66.15
N PRO A 277 20.43 -6.67 66.83
CA PRO A 277 21.08 -5.42 66.44
C PRO A 277 21.66 -5.51 65.03
N GLY A 278 21.33 -4.54 64.17
CA GLY A 278 21.96 -4.36 62.85
C GLY A 278 21.20 -4.92 61.63
N VAL A 279 20.06 -5.61 61.81
CA VAL A 279 19.24 -6.12 60.68
C VAL A 279 17.95 -5.33 60.56
N GLU A 280 17.94 -4.32 59.69
CA GLU A 280 16.72 -3.57 59.37
C GLU A 280 15.80 -4.42 58.48
N HIS A 281 14.56 -4.67 58.94
CA HIS A 281 13.53 -5.27 58.11
C HIS A 281 12.59 -4.19 57.58
N VAL A 282 12.44 -4.15 56.26
CA VAL A 282 11.50 -3.27 55.57
C VAL A 282 10.17 -3.98 55.42
N VAL A 283 9.08 -3.29 55.74
CA VAL A 283 7.70 -3.78 55.58
C VAL A 283 6.88 -2.74 54.82
N ILE A 284 5.84 -3.18 54.09
CA ILE A 284 4.87 -2.26 53.52
C ILE A 284 4.02 -1.68 54.65
N ALA A 285 3.92 -0.36 54.72
CA ALA A 285 3.17 0.34 55.76
C ALA A 285 1.68 0.50 55.41
N ASN A 286 1.35 0.42 54.11
CA ASN A 286 -0.01 0.60 53.58
C ASN A 286 -0.42 -0.57 52.67
N ASP A 287 -0.74 -1.72 53.27
CA ASP A 287 -1.10 -2.94 52.55
C ASP A 287 -2.29 -2.81 51.57
N ASN A 288 -3.15 -1.79 51.75
CA ASN A 288 -4.29 -1.57 50.87
C ASN A 288 -3.89 -1.28 49.41
N GLU A 289 -2.81 -0.53 49.18
CA GLU A 289 -2.31 -0.25 47.83
C GLU A 289 -1.79 -1.53 47.17
N ALA A 290 -1.01 -2.32 47.91
CA ALA A 290 -0.50 -3.61 47.43
C ALA A 290 -1.63 -4.61 47.11
N LYS A 291 -2.71 -4.61 47.90
CA LYS A 291 -3.91 -5.42 47.65
C LYS A 291 -4.64 -4.99 46.37
N TRP A 292 -4.79 -3.70 46.14
CA TRP A 292 -5.37 -3.18 44.89
C TRP A 292 -4.55 -3.59 43.68
N ILE A 293 -3.23 -3.43 43.73
CA ILE A 293 -2.34 -3.83 42.63
C ILE A 293 -2.46 -5.33 42.35
N ALA A 294 -2.43 -6.16 43.39
CA ALA A 294 -2.61 -7.61 43.24
C ALA A 294 -3.97 -7.95 42.63
N SER A 295 -5.05 -7.27 43.04
CA SER A 295 -6.39 -7.48 42.48
C SER A 295 -6.48 -7.05 41.01
N LEU A 296 -5.96 -5.88 40.65
CA LEU A 296 -6.00 -5.33 39.29
C LEU A 296 -5.19 -6.19 38.31
N LEU A 297 -4.03 -6.66 38.75
CA LEU A 297 -3.14 -7.52 37.95
C LEU A 297 -3.46 -9.01 38.07
N GLY A 298 -4.50 -9.41 38.83
CA GLY A 298 -4.92 -10.80 38.98
C GLY A 298 -3.89 -11.72 39.66
N LEU A 299 -3.17 -11.21 40.66
CA LEU A 299 -2.07 -11.88 41.35
C LEU A 299 -2.45 -12.34 42.76
N ASP A 300 -1.81 -13.41 43.25
CA ASP A 300 -1.93 -13.82 44.66
C ASP A 300 -1.22 -12.83 45.59
N THR A 301 -2.01 -12.10 46.39
CA THR A 301 -1.50 -11.10 47.34
C THR A 301 -0.48 -11.67 48.33
N LYS A 302 -0.62 -12.94 48.74
CA LYS A 302 0.29 -13.56 49.72
C LYS A 302 1.69 -13.79 49.14
N LYS A 303 1.77 -14.07 47.83
CA LYS A 303 3.04 -14.20 47.10
C LYS A 303 3.59 -12.85 46.66
N PHE A 304 2.72 -11.90 46.31
CA PHE A 304 3.07 -10.59 45.76
C PHE A 304 3.78 -9.68 46.77
N VAL A 305 3.21 -9.49 47.96
CA VAL A 305 3.70 -8.51 48.96
C VAL A 305 5.16 -8.77 49.38
N PRO A 306 5.58 -10.00 49.72
CA PRO A 306 6.97 -10.27 50.13
C PRO A 306 8.02 -9.92 49.07
N LEU A 307 7.66 -9.89 47.79
CA LEU A 307 8.60 -9.62 46.70
C LEU A 307 9.09 -8.16 46.67
N PHE A 308 8.37 -7.22 47.30
CA PHE A 308 8.82 -5.83 47.46
C PHE A 308 9.77 -5.64 48.65
N THR A 309 9.87 -6.60 49.55
CA THR A 309 10.58 -6.46 50.83
C THR A 309 11.74 -7.45 50.99
N GLU A 310 11.74 -8.55 50.24
CA GLU A 310 12.66 -9.67 50.42
C GLU A 310 13.14 -10.24 49.08
N LYS A 311 14.42 -10.64 49.02
CA LYS A 311 14.99 -11.48 47.96
C LYS A 311 15.21 -12.89 48.49
N LYS A 312 14.65 -13.86 47.78
CA LYS A 312 14.91 -15.29 48.00
C LYS A 312 16.06 -15.71 47.10
N THR A 313 17.09 -16.30 47.69
CA THR A 313 18.21 -16.91 46.97
C THR A 313 18.14 -18.41 47.23
N VAL A 314 18.01 -19.20 46.16
CA VAL A 314 17.98 -20.66 46.25
C VAL A 314 19.39 -21.18 45.98
N SER A 315 19.97 -21.89 46.92
CA SER A 315 21.22 -22.66 46.77
C SER A 315 20.89 -24.16 46.88
N GLU A 316 21.79 -25.04 46.41
CA GLU A 316 21.55 -26.50 46.34
C GLU A 316 21.06 -27.11 47.67
N ASP A 317 21.49 -26.57 48.82
CA ASP A 317 21.17 -27.12 50.15
C ASP A 317 20.22 -26.25 51.02
N SER A 318 19.94 -25.00 50.64
CA SER A 318 19.05 -24.12 51.43
C SER A 318 18.50 -22.91 50.66
N THR A 319 17.33 -22.43 51.07
CA THR A 319 16.76 -21.16 50.59
C THR A 319 17.04 -20.05 51.60
N ALA A 320 17.91 -19.11 51.25
CA ALA A 320 18.20 -17.95 52.07
C ALA A 320 17.26 -16.78 51.72
N ILE A 321 16.67 -16.15 52.74
CA ILE A 321 15.80 -14.97 52.58
C ILE A 321 16.56 -13.74 53.09
N HIS A 322 16.79 -12.77 52.22
CA HIS A 322 17.45 -11.51 52.54
C HIS A 322 16.45 -10.36 52.44
N SER A 323 16.25 -9.61 53.51
CA SER A 323 15.42 -8.40 53.48
C SER A 323 16.12 -7.25 52.75
N PHE A 324 15.33 -6.44 52.04
CA PHE A 324 15.80 -5.25 51.36
C PHE A 324 16.10 -4.11 52.34
N THR A 325 16.99 -3.21 51.91
CA THR A 325 17.13 -1.89 52.49
C THR A 325 16.00 -0.98 52.00
N LEU A 326 15.75 0.13 52.69
CA LEU A 326 14.70 1.09 52.30
C LEU A 326 14.90 1.57 50.85
N ASP A 327 16.13 1.98 50.50
CA ASP A 327 16.44 2.49 49.17
C ASP A 327 16.22 1.42 48.09
N LYS A 328 16.62 0.17 48.35
CA LYS A 328 16.37 -0.94 47.42
C LYS A 328 14.88 -1.24 47.23
N ALA A 329 14.07 -1.11 48.28
CA ALA A 329 12.63 -1.31 48.17
C ALA A 329 11.97 -0.18 47.35
N LEU A 330 12.42 1.07 47.51
CA LEU A 330 11.97 2.21 46.70
C LEU A 330 12.38 2.07 45.23
N ASP A 331 13.65 1.75 44.96
CA ASP A 331 14.16 1.49 43.62
C ASP A 331 13.39 0.34 42.94
N PHE A 332 13.06 -0.70 43.70
CA PHE A 332 12.29 -1.85 43.20
C PHE A 332 10.84 -1.47 42.87
N ARG A 333 10.18 -0.69 43.74
CA ARG A 333 8.84 -0.14 43.49
C ARG A 333 8.79 0.63 42.17
N ASP A 334 9.74 1.53 41.98
CA ASP A 334 9.80 2.41 40.81
C ASP A 334 10.23 1.66 39.54
N SER A 335 11.12 0.67 39.67
CA SER A 335 11.46 -0.27 38.61
C SER A 335 10.25 -1.07 38.15
N PHE A 336 9.44 -1.58 39.10
CA PHE A 336 8.24 -2.35 38.80
C PHE A 336 7.20 -1.50 38.05
N ALA A 337 6.92 -0.29 38.53
CA ALA A 337 6.03 0.65 37.84
C ALA A 337 6.49 0.95 36.41
N SER A 338 7.80 1.19 36.23
CA SER A 338 8.38 1.50 34.92
C SER A 338 8.26 0.32 33.95
N ILE A 339 8.56 -0.90 34.40
CA ILE A 339 8.47 -2.10 33.55
C ILE A 339 7.02 -2.39 33.17
N LEU A 340 6.06 -2.25 34.09
CA LEU A 340 4.64 -2.39 33.76
C LEU A 340 4.21 -1.43 32.65
N TYR A 341 4.60 -0.15 32.76
CA TYR A 341 4.28 0.85 31.74
C TYR A 341 4.95 0.53 30.41
N GLU A 342 6.23 0.13 30.42
CA GLU A 342 7.00 -0.22 29.23
C GLU A 342 6.37 -1.38 28.46
N GLU A 343 6.04 -2.46 29.16
CA GLU A 343 5.48 -3.66 28.54
C GLU A 343 4.04 -3.45 28.08
N LEU A 344 3.25 -2.63 28.79
CA LEU A 344 1.95 -2.18 28.31
C LEU A 344 2.08 -1.42 26.98
N PHE A 345 3.00 -0.46 26.92
CA PHE A 345 3.20 0.35 25.74
C PHE A 345 3.71 -0.49 24.55
N ASN A 346 4.67 -1.38 24.79
CA ASN A 346 5.18 -2.32 23.77
C ASN A 346 4.07 -3.25 23.25
N TRP A 347 3.22 -3.77 24.14
CA TRP A 347 2.05 -4.58 23.77
C TRP A 347 1.07 -3.78 22.89
N MET A 348 0.82 -2.51 23.21
CA MET A 348 -0.03 -1.65 22.39
C MET A 348 0.53 -1.46 20.98
N LEU A 349 1.83 -1.19 20.84
CA LEU A 349 2.48 -1.04 19.52
C LEU A 349 2.40 -2.33 18.68
N ALA A 350 2.63 -3.48 19.32
CA ALA A 350 2.51 -4.79 18.68
C ALA A 350 1.06 -5.07 18.24
N ARG A 351 0.08 -4.71 19.07
CA ARG A 351 -1.35 -4.88 18.78
C ARG A 351 -1.84 -4.02 17.62
N ILE A 352 -1.38 -2.78 17.52
CA ILE A 352 -1.64 -1.88 16.39
C ILE A 352 -1.04 -2.47 15.11
N SER A 353 0.23 -2.88 15.16
CA SER A 353 0.92 -3.49 14.01
C SER A 353 0.24 -4.78 13.54
N PHE A 354 -0.26 -5.60 14.47
CA PHE A 354 -1.00 -6.81 14.15
C PHE A 354 -2.36 -6.52 13.49
N PHE A 355 -3.03 -5.43 13.89
CA PHE A 355 -4.31 -5.03 13.32
C PHE A 355 -4.18 -4.61 11.84
N PHE A 356 -3.11 -3.89 11.52
CA PHE A 356 -2.81 -3.40 10.17
C PHE A 356 -1.78 -4.26 9.42
N LYS A 357 -1.62 -5.53 9.80
CA LYS A 357 -0.65 -6.43 9.16
C LYS A 357 -0.95 -6.64 7.67
N CYS A 358 0.11 -6.78 6.86
CA CYS A 358 0.03 -7.15 5.46
C CYS A 358 0.80 -8.47 5.24
N SER A 359 0.17 -9.44 4.57
CA SER A 359 0.75 -10.79 4.37
C SER A 359 1.94 -10.80 3.39
N GLU A 360 1.92 -9.93 2.38
CA GLU A 360 2.95 -9.89 1.33
C GLU A 360 3.21 -8.43 0.89
N SER A 361 4.12 -7.73 1.56
CA SER A 361 4.55 -6.39 1.12
C SER A 361 5.70 -6.50 0.12
N THR A 362 5.59 -5.84 -1.04
CA THR A 362 6.68 -5.73 -2.03
C THR A 362 7.64 -4.61 -1.70
N SER A 363 7.13 -3.54 -1.06
CA SER A 363 7.92 -2.34 -0.79
C SER A 363 7.49 -1.63 0.49
N THR A 364 8.33 -0.76 1.06
CA THR A 364 8.04 -0.08 2.34
C THR A 364 8.51 1.38 2.37
N ILE A 365 7.67 2.28 2.86
CA ILE A 365 8.09 3.66 3.20
C ILE A 365 8.10 3.80 4.71
N SER A 366 9.26 4.15 5.28
CA SER A 366 9.44 4.31 6.72
C SER A 366 9.52 5.79 7.09
N VAL A 367 8.67 6.24 8.01
CA VAL A 367 8.68 7.60 8.57
C VAL A 367 9.20 7.52 10.00
N ILE A 368 10.33 8.18 10.26
CA ILE A 368 11.04 8.12 11.54
C ILE A 368 10.92 9.46 12.28
N ASP A 369 10.27 9.44 13.45
CA ASP A 369 10.16 10.57 14.36
C ASP A 369 10.66 10.18 15.76
N TYR A 370 11.36 11.10 16.41
CA TYR A 370 11.98 10.85 17.71
C TYR A 370 12.11 12.15 18.52
N TYR A 371 12.38 11.99 19.82
CA TYR A 371 12.57 13.12 20.72
C TYR A 371 13.69 14.04 20.22
N GLY A 372 13.43 15.34 20.27
CA GLY A 372 14.40 16.34 19.83
C GLY A 372 15.48 16.61 20.86
N VAL A 373 16.54 17.30 20.43
CA VAL A 373 17.54 17.86 21.34
C VAL A 373 16.86 18.67 22.46
N GLU A 374 17.31 18.44 23.69
CA GLU A 374 16.86 19.15 24.87
C GLU A 374 18.05 19.79 25.57
N ARG A 375 17.95 21.10 25.78
CA ARG A 375 18.97 21.88 26.47
C ARG A 375 18.29 22.83 27.43
N TYR A 376 18.39 22.57 28.72
CA TYR A 376 17.94 23.49 29.76
C TYR A 376 19.11 24.32 30.28
N ASN A 377 18.79 25.53 30.76
CA ASN A 377 19.81 26.44 31.30
C ASN A 377 20.34 25.94 32.65
N THR A 378 19.53 25.19 33.39
CA THR A 378 19.87 24.57 34.68
C THR A 378 19.21 23.19 34.74
N ASN A 379 19.78 22.29 35.55
CA ASN A 379 19.21 20.98 35.90
C ASN A 379 18.99 19.99 34.73
N ASN A 380 19.97 19.83 33.82
CA ASN A 380 19.93 18.69 32.88
C ASN A 380 20.35 17.41 33.61
N GLY A 381 19.47 16.41 33.64
CA GLY A 381 19.70 15.13 34.29
C GLY A 381 20.03 14.00 33.30
N LEU A 382 19.86 12.76 33.77
CA LEU A 382 20.08 11.55 32.98
C LEU A 382 19.18 11.52 31.74
N GLU A 383 17.93 11.97 31.89
CA GLU A 383 16.95 12.10 30.82
C GLU A 383 17.52 12.86 29.60
N GLN A 384 18.02 14.09 29.83
CA GLN A 384 18.55 14.93 28.76
C GLN A 384 19.84 14.34 28.18
N LEU A 385 20.68 13.69 29.01
CA LEU A 385 21.90 13.03 28.54
C LEU A 385 21.57 11.89 27.56
N LEU A 386 20.60 11.04 27.88
CA LEU A 386 20.15 9.95 27.02
C LEU A 386 19.52 10.50 25.72
N VAL A 387 18.67 11.53 25.83
CA VAL A 387 18.06 12.22 24.69
C VAL A 387 19.11 12.79 23.73
N ASN A 388 20.08 13.52 24.27
CA ASN A 388 21.12 14.17 23.46
C ASN A 388 22.12 13.16 22.90
N THR A 389 22.37 12.05 23.59
CA THR A 389 23.20 10.95 23.06
C THR A 389 22.52 10.27 21.86
N ALA A 390 21.20 10.03 21.92
CA ALA A 390 20.46 9.49 20.79
C ALA A 390 20.50 10.44 19.58
N ASN A 391 20.29 11.74 19.82
CA ASN A 391 20.40 12.77 18.79
C ASN A 391 21.81 12.81 18.18
N GLU A 392 22.87 12.68 18.99
CA GLU A 392 24.24 12.58 18.46
C GLU A 392 24.45 11.34 17.60
N ALA A 393 23.90 10.20 18.00
CA ALA A 393 24.00 8.98 17.22
C ALA A 393 23.31 9.13 15.85
N VAL A 394 22.12 9.72 15.79
CA VAL A 394 21.41 9.97 14.53
C VAL A 394 22.14 11.02 13.69
N GLU A 395 22.56 12.13 14.29
CA GLU A 395 23.30 13.18 13.58
C GLU A 395 24.61 12.64 12.98
N ASN A 396 25.30 11.75 13.71
CA ASN A 396 26.49 11.08 13.22
C ASN A 396 26.23 10.27 11.94
N PHE A 397 25.07 9.59 11.88
CA PHE A 397 24.66 8.89 10.68
C PHE A 397 24.32 9.84 9.54
N ILE A 398 23.57 10.92 9.82
CA ILE A 398 23.18 11.91 8.80
C ILE A 398 24.42 12.58 8.20
N LEU A 399 25.40 12.99 9.02
CA LEU A 399 26.66 13.57 8.55
C LEU A 399 27.45 12.56 7.68
N ALA A 400 27.51 11.30 8.09
CA ALA A 400 28.18 10.27 7.30
C ALA A 400 27.48 10.02 5.94
N GLU A 401 26.15 10.01 5.91
CA GLU A 401 25.37 9.81 4.68
C GLU A 401 25.45 11.00 3.73
N ILE A 402 25.44 12.24 4.25
CA ILE A 402 25.53 13.47 3.44
C ILE A 402 26.95 13.70 2.92
N PHE A 403 27.97 13.58 3.78
CA PHE A 403 29.32 14.01 3.43
C PHE A 403 30.26 12.84 3.14
N GLN A 404 30.39 11.89 4.06
CA GLN A 404 31.43 10.85 3.99
C GLN A 404 31.18 9.89 2.82
N LYS A 405 29.97 9.33 2.71
CA LYS A 405 29.61 8.37 1.66
C LYS A 405 29.69 8.99 0.25
N GLU A 406 29.36 10.26 0.13
CA GLU A 406 29.42 10.99 -1.13
C GLU A 406 30.87 11.21 -1.56
N THR A 407 31.74 11.65 -0.65
CA THR A 407 33.19 11.77 -0.90
C THR A 407 33.83 10.43 -1.25
N GLU A 408 33.53 9.36 -0.52
CA GLU A 408 34.01 8.00 -0.82
C GLU A 408 33.59 7.56 -2.23
N THR A 409 32.37 7.90 -2.66
CA THR A 409 31.90 7.64 -4.03
C THR A 409 32.71 8.43 -5.06
N TYR A 410 32.99 9.72 -4.81
CA TYR A 410 33.78 10.54 -5.73
C TYR A 410 35.22 10.02 -5.89
N THR A 411 35.85 9.62 -4.79
CA THR A 411 37.20 9.03 -4.82
C THR A 411 37.21 7.71 -5.60
N ALA A 412 36.22 6.83 -5.38
CA ALA A 412 36.11 5.54 -6.06
C ALA A 412 35.85 5.68 -7.57
N GLU A 413 35.15 6.73 -7.99
CA GLU A 413 34.79 7.00 -9.40
C GLU A 413 35.74 7.99 -10.09
N HIS A 414 36.81 8.41 -9.41
CA HIS A 414 37.80 9.38 -9.89
C HIS A 414 37.21 10.74 -10.31
N ILE A 415 36.19 11.21 -9.59
CA ILE A 415 35.52 12.50 -9.83
C ILE A 415 36.35 13.62 -9.20
N LYS A 416 36.73 14.60 -10.01
CA LYS A 416 37.49 15.76 -9.57
C LYS A 416 36.54 16.82 -9.04
N CYS A 417 36.55 17.11 -7.75
CA CYS A 417 35.69 18.14 -7.18
C CYS A 417 36.48 19.04 -6.22
N ALA A 418 36.02 20.28 -6.05
CA ALA A 418 36.65 21.26 -5.16
C ALA A 418 36.46 20.95 -3.65
N LEU A 419 36.18 19.69 -3.31
CA LEU A 419 35.89 19.19 -1.97
C LEU A 419 37.08 18.44 -1.34
N GLU A 420 38.11 18.10 -2.12
CA GLU A 420 39.25 17.27 -1.65
C GLU A 420 39.99 17.88 -0.44
N ASP A 421 40.06 19.21 -0.34
CA ASP A 421 40.74 19.93 0.75
C ASP A 421 39.80 20.37 1.91
N GLN A 422 38.49 20.09 1.83
CA GLN A 422 37.55 20.55 2.84
C GLN A 422 37.46 19.61 4.04
N LYS A 423 37.51 20.18 5.25
CA LYS A 423 37.30 19.44 6.49
C LYS A 423 35.83 19.02 6.59
N ILE A 424 35.59 17.71 6.48
CA ILE A 424 34.25 17.12 6.63
C ILE A 424 33.73 17.33 8.07
N PRO A 425 32.52 17.89 8.27
CA PRO A 425 31.90 17.98 9.57
C PRO A 425 31.69 16.58 10.17
N SER A 426 32.10 16.39 11.43
CA SER A 426 31.92 15.12 12.14
C SER A 426 31.82 15.33 13.64
N ASN A 427 30.88 14.61 14.24
CA ASN A 427 30.64 14.52 15.69
C ASN A 427 31.14 13.19 16.29
N ALA A 428 31.90 12.39 15.53
CA ALA A 428 32.33 11.05 15.95
C ALA A 428 33.11 11.07 17.27
N LYS A 429 33.93 12.11 17.52
CA LYS A 429 34.70 12.26 18.77
C LYS A 429 33.79 12.39 19.99
N THR A 430 32.74 13.19 19.91
CA THR A 430 31.76 13.35 21.00
C THR A 430 31.00 12.04 21.22
N LEU A 431 30.61 11.36 20.15
CA LEU A 431 29.92 10.07 20.24
C LEU A 431 30.83 8.99 20.86
N ASP A 432 32.12 8.98 20.54
CA ASP A 432 33.11 8.10 21.17
C ASP A 432 33.19 8.33 22.68
N VAL A 433 33.27 9.59 23.12
CA VAL A 433 33.28 9.92 24.56
C VAL A 433 32.02 9.41 25.26
N LEU A 434 30.85 9.48 24.60
CA LEU A 434 29.59 9.04 25.20
C LEU A 434 29.46 7.51 25.22
N THR A 435 29.97 6.80 24.21
CA THR A 435 29.53 5.42 23.92
C THR A 435 30.64 4.36 23.87
N LYS A 436 31.91 4.76 23.70
CA LYS A 436 33.01 3.82 23.45
C LYS A 436 33.42 3.08 24.71
N ARG A 437 33.49 1.75 24.65
CA ARG A 437 33.99 0.93 25.78
C ARG A 437 35.53 0.98 25.86
N PRO A 438 36.13 0.84 27.07
CA PRO A 438 35.45 0.71 28.36
C PRO A 438 35.08 2.06 29.00
N TYR A 439 35.72 3.16 28.59
CA TYR A 439 35.70 4.42 29.34
C TYR A 439 34.62 5.41 28.92
N GLY A 440 33.67 5.08 28.05
CA GLY A 440 32.62 6.01 27.65
C GLY A 440 31.67 6.35 28.80
N ILE A 441 31.11 7.56 28.79
CA ILE A 441 30.22 8.08 29.85
C ILE A 441 29.05 7.13 30.17
N LEU A 442 28.41 6.57 29.14
CA LEU A 442 27.29 5.63 29.31
C LEU A 442 27.75 4.22 29.73
N PRO A 443 28.78 3.60 29.10
CA PRO A 443 29.37 2.37 29.61
C PRO A 443 29.81 2.42 31.08
N LEU A 444 30.44 3.53 31.51
CA LEU A 444 30.84 3.74 32.90
C LEU A 444 29.62 3.75 33.83
N LEU A 445 28.52 4.38 33.41
CA LEU A 445 27.28 4.42 34.18
C LEU A 445 26.70 3.00 34.36
N ASP A 446 26.71 2.21 33.30
CA ASP A 446 26.25 0.82 33.32
C ASP A 446 27.12 -0.07 34.22
N ASP A 447 28.43 0.18 34.27
CA ASP A 447 29.34 -0.57 35.12
C ASP A 447 29.18 -0.16 36.60
N GLU A 448 29.02 1.13 36.91
CA GLU A 448 28.70 1.61 38.27
C GLU A 448 27.40 1.02 38.81
N CYS A 449 26.36 0.90 37.98
CA CYS A 449 25.07 0.31 38.37
C CYS A 449 25.17 -1.15 38.86
N LYS A 450 26.27 -1.85 38.56
CA LYS A 450 26.49 -3.24 38.99
C LYS A 450 27.09 -3.33 40.39
N PHE A 451 27.69 -2.25 40.91
CA PHE A 451 28.35 -2.26 42.21
C PHE A 451 27.36 -1.93 43.35
N PRO A 452 27.20 -2.79 44.38
CA PRO A 452 26.19 -2.59 45.43
C PRO A 452 26.36 -1.35 46.32
N LYS A 453 27.55 -0.72 46.30
CA LYS A 453 27.90 0.47 47.10
C LYS A 453 28.20 1.70 46.24
N ALA A 454 27.94 1.65 44.93
CA ALA A 454 28.12 2.80 44.07
C ALA A 454 27.15 3.93 44.42
N SER A 455 27.59 5.17 44.21
CA SER A 455 26.79 6.38 44.36
C SER A 455 26.97 7.27 43.13
N ASP A 456 26.07 8.24 42.93
CA ASP A 456 26.21 9.19 41.82
C ASP A 456 27.55 9.96 41.89
N ASP A 457 28.07 10.21 43.11
CA ASP A 457 29.39 10.80 43.34
C ASP A 457 30.55 9.86 42.94
N SER A 458 30.44 8.54 43.18
CA SER A 458 31.46 7.59 42.74
C SER A 458 31.52 7.52 41.22
N TYR A 459 30.35 7.52 40.57
CA TYR A 459 30.23 7.61 39.12
C TYR A 459 30.89 8.87 38.55
N LEU A 460 30.61 10.04 39.13
CA LEU A 460 31.22 11.29 38.68
C LEU A 460 32.75 11.29 38.84
N ARG A 461 33.26 10.76 39.96
CA ARG A 461 34.71 10.63 40.17
C ARG A 461 35.34 9.73 39.11
N HIS A 462 34.71 8.61 38.76
CA HIS A 462 35.20 7.74 37.68
C HIS A 462 35.13 8.42 36.31
N CYS A 463 34.11 9.22 36.02
CA CYS A 463 34.08 10.03 34.80
C CYS A 463 35.23 11.03 34.76
N ASN A 464 35.48 11.74 35.87
CA ASN A 464 36.56 12.71 35.96
C ASN A 464 37.91 12.04 35.76
N LEU A 465 38.20 10.92 36.43
CA LEU A 465 39.48 10.20 36.28
C LEU A 465 39.79 9.76 34.83
N ASN A 466 38.77 9.47 34.03
CA ASN A 466 38.94 8.97 32.67
C ASN A 466 38.89 10.06 31.58
N HIS A 467 38.35 11.25 31.90
CA HIS A 467 38.08 12.29 30.90
C HIS A 467 38.56 13.70 31.27
N LEU A 468 38.99 13.94 32.51
CA LEU A 468 39.43 15.24 33.03
C LEU A 468 40.70 15.08 33.85
N GLU A 469 41.61 16.05 33.78
CA GLU A 469 42.81 16.05 34.62
C GLU A 469 42.59 16.72 36.00
N ASN A 470 41.52 17.50 36.22
CA ASN A 470 41.11 18.03 37.53
C ASN A 470 39.66 18.56 37.50
N GLY A 471 38.77 18.07 38.36
CA GLY A 471 37.39 18.56 38.47
C GLY A 471 36.77 18.33 39.86
N GLU A 472 36.47 19.43 40.57
CA GLU A 472 35.89 19.43 41.93
C GLU A 472 34.37 19.72 41.97
N LYS A 473 33.73 19.98 40.82
CA LYS A 473 32.29 20.31 40.75
C LYS A 473 31.42 19.06 40.61
N PRO A 474 30.19 19.02 41.18
CA PRO A 474 29.25 17.90 41.04
C PRO A 474 28.56 17.81 39.66
N GLU A 475 29.16 18.40 38.63
CA GLU A 475 28.60 18.55 37.30
C GLU A 475 29.68 18.27 36.25
N PHE A 476 29.27 17.72 35.11
CA PHE A 476 30.13 17.59 33.93
C PHE A 476 29.46 18.21 32.70
N SER A 477 30.26 18.63 31.73
CA SER A 477 29.76 19.20 30.48
C SER A 477 30.15 18.35 29.28
N ILE A 478 29.25 18.21 28.31
CA ILE A 478 29.54 17.57 27.02
C ILE A 478 29.39 18.59 25.89
N GLN A 479 30.37 18.60 24.99
CA GLN A 479 30.35 19.38 23.76
C GLN A 479 29.58 18.62 22.67
N HIS A 480 28.26 18.76 22.64
CA HIS A 480 27.41 18.21 21.58
C HIS A 480 27.48 19.05 20.29
N PHE A 481 27.01 18.49 19.18
CA PHE A 481 26.88 19.19 17.90
C PHE A 481 26.05 20.49 17.98
N HIS A 482 25.10 20.55 18.92
CA HIS A 482 24.26 21.73 19.18
C HIS A 482 24.82 22.68 20.26
N GLY A 483 26.06 22.46 20.69
CA GLY A 483 26.78 23.25 21.70
C GLY A 483 26.90 22.56 23.06
N THR A 484 27.60 23.24 23.98
CA THR A 484 27.91 22.73 25.32
C THR A 484 26.66 22.61 26.20
N THR A 485 26.49 21.45 26.84
CA THR A 485 25.41 21.20 27.81
C THR A 485 26.00 20.66 29.11
N TRP A 486 25.54 21.23 30.24
CA TRP A 486 25.97 20.87 31.60
C TRP A 486 24.97 19.91 32.22
N TYR A 487 25.46 18.83 32.83
CA TYR A 487 24.67 17.77 33.45
C TYR A 487 24.99 17.61 34.94
N THR A 488 23.95 17.44 35.75
CA THR A 488 24.03 17.12 37.19
C THR A 488 23.82 15.63 37.39
N VAL A 489 24.69 14.93 38.14
CA VAL A 489 24.66 13.47 38.28
C VAL A 489 23.57 12.91 39.22
N ASN A 490 22.76 13.76 39.85
CA ASN A 490 21.73 13.33 40.80
C ASN A 490 20.75 12.32 40.18
N ASN A 491 20.54 11.18 40.86
CA ASN A 491 19.67 10.09 40.45
C ASN A 491 20.07 9.41 39.12
N PHE A 492 21.36 9.46 38.73
CA PHE A 492 21.84 8.79 37.53
C PHE A 492 21.80 7.27 37.68
N LEU A 493 22.25 6.74 38.82
CA LEU A 493 22.28 5.29 39.04
C LEU A 493 20.86 4.72 39.15
N SER A 494 20.00 5.33 39.97
CA SER A 494 18.60 4.91 40.15
C SER A 494 17.78 5.10 38.87
N GLY A 495 18.02 6.17 38.10
CA GLY A 495 17.36 6.39 36.81
C GLY A 495 17.82 5.42 35.71
N ASN A 496 19.07 4.96 35.74
CA ASN A 496 19.61 4.04 34.74
C ASN A 496 19.21 2.58 35.04
N ARG A 497 19.11 2.19 36.31
CA ARG A 497 18.79 0.82 36.73
C ARG A 497 17.28 0.59 36.78
N ARG A 498 16.82 -0.42 36.05
CA ARG A 498 15.46 -0.96 36.20
C ARG A 498 15.56 -2.46 36.40
N SER A 499 15.20 -2.96 37.57
CA SER A 499 15.20 -4.41 37.78
C SER A 499 14.04 -4.96 38.59
N ILE A 500 13.57 -6.14 38.17
CA ILE A 500 12.62 -6.97 38.91
C ILE A 500 13.18 -8.39 39.08
N SER A 501 12.77 -9.06 40.15
CA SER A 501 13.22 -10.42 40.43
C SER A 501 12.55 -11.41 39.49
N ARG A 502 13.21 -12.54 39.20
CA ARG A 502 12.62 -13.62 38.39
C ARG A 502 11.32 -14.17 39.02
N ALA A 503 11.25 -14.26 40.34
CA ALA A 503 10.04 -14.65 41.07
C ALA A 503 8.86 -13.69 40.80
N PHE A 504 9.14 -12.40 40.57
CA PHE A 504 8.12 -11.44 40.19
C PHE A 504 7.61 -11.68 38.76
N LEU A 505 8.53 -11.95 37.82
CA LEU A 505 8.16 -12.31 36.45
C LEU A 505 7.35 -13.61 36.39
N GLU A 506 7.74 -14.60 37.18
CA GLU A 506 7.01 -15.87 37.32
C GLU A 506 5.57 -15.60 37.78
N LEU A 507 5.40 -14.82 38.85
CA LEU A 507 4.07 -14.47 39.38
C LEU A 507 3.21 -13.70 38.35
N LEU A 508 3.81 -12.77 37.59
CA LEU A 508 3.10 -12.05 36.52
C LEU A 508 2.72 -12.99 35.35
N SER A 509 3.58 -13.97 35.04
CA SER A 509 3.30 -14.96 33.99
C SER A 509 2.19 -15.95 34.38
N GLU A 510 2.00 -16.19 35.68
CA GLU A 510 0.92 -17.02 36.26
C GLU A 510 -0.35 -16.21 36.60
N SER A 511 -0.41 -14.93 36.22
CA SER A 511 -1.57 -14.08 36.50
C SER A 511 -2.88 -14.71 36.00
N SER A 512 -3.94 -14.57 36.79
CA SER A 512 -5.31 -14.91 36.37
C SER A 512 -5.84 -13.99 35.27
N ASN A 513 -5.24 -12.82 35.09
CA ASN A 513 -5.52 -11.92 33.98
C ASN A 513 -4.75 -12.39 32.73
N VAL A 514 -5.49 -12.86 31.73
CA VAL A 514 -4.93 -13.44 30.48
C VAL A 514 -4.02 -12.46 29.74
N PHE A 515 -4.35 -11.16 29.73
CA PHE A 515 -3.51 -10.15 29.07
C PHE A 515 -2.17 -9.97 29.79
N VAL A 516 -2.18 -9.87 31.13
CA VAL A 516 -0.96 -9.78 31.95
C VAL A 516 -0.10 -11.03 31.75
N SER A 517 -0.70 -12.21 31.89
CA SER A 517 0.00 -13.49 31.71
C SER A 517 0.64 -13.58 30.33
N THR A 518 -0.09 -13.22 29.27
CA THR A 518 0.42 -13.30 27.88
C THR A 518 1.62 -12.37 27.66
N VAL A 519 1.55 -11.12 28.13
CA VAL A 519 2.64 -10.14 27.98
C VAL A 519 3.90 -10.62 28.71
N PHE A 520 3.77 -11.07 29.96
CA PHE A 520 4.93 -11.42 30.79
C PHE A 520 5.46 -12.84 30.56
N ARG A 521 4.66 -13.77 30.03
CA ARG A 521 5.10 -15.15 29.72
C ARG A 521 6.18 -15.18 28.64
N ALA A 522 6.08 -14.33 27.62
CA ALA A 522 7.12 -14.22 26.58
C ALA A 522 8.48 -13.75 27.17
N ILE A 523 8.44 -12.81 28.13
CA ILE A 523 9.62 -12.28 28.82
C ILE A 523 10.23 -13.34 29.74
N PHE A 524 9.38 -14.08 30.46
CA PHE A 524 9.81 -15.14 31.37
C PHE A 524 10.53 -16.29 30.64
N ILE A 525 10.01 -16.74 29.49
CA ILE A 525 10.60 -17.82 28.70
C ILE A 525 11.95 -17.41 28.08
N SER A 526 12.04 -16.18 27.57
CA SER A 526 13.22 -15.71 26.82
C SER A 526 14.45 -15.42 27.70
N ARG A 527 14.35 -15.50 29.03
CA ARG A 527 15.42 -15.09 29.95
C ARG A 527 15.76 -16.21 30.94
N SER A 528 17.03 -16.60 31.02
CA SER A 528 17.53 -17.65 31.93
C SER A 528 18.13 -17.13 33.25
N LYS A 529 18.30 -15.81 33.41
CA LYS A 529 18.91 -15.20 34.61
C LYS A 529 17.92 -15.04 35.77
N ASP A 530 18.45 -14.99 37.00
CA ASP A 530 17.69 -14.81 38.26
C ASP A 530 17.09 -13.40 38.46
N GLU A 531 17.61 -12.40 37.75
CA GLU A 531 17.14 -11.02 37.81
C GLU A 531 16.94 -10.46 36.40
N TYR A 532 15.76 -9.91 36.14
CA TYR A 532 15.50 -9.14 34.95
C TYR A 532 15.94 -7.71 35.21
N SER A 533 17.17 -7.42 34.79
CA SER A 533 17.74 -6.08 34.86
C SER A 533 17.87 -5.50 33.46
N GLN A 534 17.32 -4.30 33.30
CA GLN A 534 17.49 -3.45 32.15
C GLN A 534 18.25 -2.19 32.58
N LEU A 535 19.19 -1.77 31.73
CA LEU A 535 19.91 -0.52 31.90
C LEU A 535 19.52 0.41 30.77
N ALA A 536 19.03 1.61 31.11
CA ALA A 536 18.52 2.58 30.15
C ALA A 536 19.57 2.95 29.10
N ALA A 537 20.82 3.17 29.52
CA ALA A 537 21.96 3.47 28.67
C ALA A 537 22.28 2.32 27.69
N THR A 538 22.44 1.08 28.17
CA THR A 538 22.62 -0.09 27.27
C THR A 538 21.48 -0.25 26.28
N ASN A 539 20.22 -0.08 26.70
CA ASN A 539 19.05 -0.20 25.82
C ASN A 539 19.06 0.89 24.74
N LEU A 540 19.41 2.13 25.11
CA LEU A 540 19.56 3.24 24.16
C LEU A 540 20.65 2.94 23.12
N LEU A 541 21.82 2.46 23.55
CA LEU A 541 22.92 2.16 22.63
C LEU A 541 22.57 1.05 21.64
N LYS A 542 21.85 0.02 22.10
CA LYS A 542 21.32 -1.04 21.23
C LYS A 542 20.30 -0.49 20.22
N ALA A 543 19.36 0.34 20.69
CA ALA A 543 18.37 0.98 19.82
C ALA A 543 19.02 1.88 18.77
N ALA A 544 20.03 2.68 19.16
CA ALA A 544 20.79 3.52 18.25
C ALA A 544 21.51 2.71 17.15
N ALA A 545 22.12 1.57 17.51
CA ALA A 545 22.75 0.67 16.56
C ALA A 545 21.73 0.08 15.57
N ALA A 546 20.61 -0.46 16.08
CA ALA A 546 19.55 -1.04 15.26
C ALA A 546 18.92 -0.01 14.31
N LEU A 547 18.71 1.24 14.77
CA LEU A 547 18.21 2.31 13.93
C LEU A 547 19.21 2.66 12.82
N LYS A 548 20.51 2.77 13.12
CA LYS A 548 21.54 3.01 12.10
C LYS A 548 21.55 1.91 11.04
N GLU A 549 21.40 0.65 11.42
CA GLU A 549 21.31 -0.47 10.47
C GLU A 549 20.07 -0.35 9.59
N LYS A 550 18.90 -0.04 10.17
CA LYS A 550 17.67 0.21 9.41
C LYS A 550 17.83 1.36 8.43
N LEU A 551 18.43 2.47 8.84
CA LEU A 551 18.64 3.63 7.98
C LEU A 551 19.63 3.34 6.83
N ARG A 552 20.64 2.50 7.04
CA ARG A 552 21.56 2.06 5.97
C ARG A 552 20.89 1.15 4.92
N SER A 553 19.83 0.44 5.30
CA SER A 553 19.18 -0.53 4.42
C SER A 553 18.43 0.08 3.23
N ALA A 554 18.11 1.37 3.27
CA ALA A 554 17.33 2.04 2.24
C ALA A 554 17.73 3.52 2.07
N PRO A 555 17.47 4.13 0.89
CA PRO A 555 17.69 5.55 0.68
C PRO A 555 16.96 6.40 1.73
N CYS A 556 17.62 7.45 2.20
CA CYS A 556 17.11 8.36 3.22
C CYS A 556 16.88 9.77 2.66
N GLN A 557 15.75 10.37 3.03
CA GLN A 557 15.49 11.80 2.91
C GLN A 557 15.43 12.44 4.30
N PHE A 558 15.98 13.64 4.43
CA PHE A 558 16.13 14.30 5.72
C PHE A 558 15.27 15.55 5.79
N VAL A 559 14.51 15.70 6.88
CA VAL A 559 13.75 16.91 7.19
C VAL A 559 14.35 17.56 8.44
N ARG A 560 14.96 18.74 8.26
CA ARG A 560 15.55 19.57 9.33
C ARG A 560 14.50 20.56 9.84
N CYS A 561 13.93 20.27 10.99
CA CYS A 561 12.90 21.09 11.63
C CYS A 561 13.55 22.10 12.59
N LEU A 562 13.34 23.39 12.34
CA LEU A 562 13.90 24.52 13.10
C LEU A 562 12.81 25.23 13.92
N ARG A 563 13.16 25.65 15.12
CA ARG A 563 12.33 26.58 15.91
C ARG A 563 12.50 27.99 15.39
N SER A 564 11.40 28.71 15.19
CA SER A 564 11.43 30.15 14.87
C SER A 564 11.81 31.02 16.06
N ASN A 565 11.42 30.62 17.28
CA ASN A 565 11.74 31.30 18.53
C ASN A 565 11.65 30.37 19.76
N SER A 566 12.26 30.81 20.87
CA SER A 566 12.31 30.04 22.11
C SER A 566 11.02 30.11 22.94
N GLU A 567 10.23 31.17 22.76
CA GLU A 567 9.01 31.44 23.54
C GLU A 567 7.74 30.83 22.92
N ARG A 568 7.83 30.23 21.72
CA ARG A 568 6.70 29.67 20.95
C ARG A 568 5.65 30.68 20.55
N ILE A 569 6.06 31.92 20.35
CA ILE A 569 5.16 32.98 19.91
C ILE A 569 4.86 32.76 18.40
N PRO A 570 3.57 32.80 17.99
CA PRO A 570 3.17 32.73 16.59
C PRO A 570 3.90 33.76 15.72
N SER A 571 4.37 33.32 14.55
CA SER A 571 4.98 34.16 13.50
C SER A 571 6.17 35.04 13.96
N LYS A 572 6.75 34.79 15.14
CA LYS A 572 7.94 35.50 15.63
C LYS A 572 9.22 34.85 15.11
N TRP A 573 10.10 35.68 14.54
CA TRP A 573 11.44 35.31 14.09
C TRP A 573 12.50 35.71 15.13
N ASP A 574 13.22 34.74 15.69
CA ASP A 574 14.32 34.96 16.62
C ASP A 574 15.65 34.54 15.96
N GLU A 575 16.33 35.54 15.42
CA GLU A 575 17.56 35.39 14.66
C GLU A 575 18.67 34.62 15.40
N PRO A 576 19.01 34.92 16.67
CA PRO A 576 19.98 34.14 17.45
C PRO A 576 19.65 32.64 17.53
N THR A 577 18.39 32.29 17.76
CA THR A 577 17.94 30.90 17.86
C THR A 577 18.09 30.18 16.53
N ILE A 578 17.73 30.83 15.42
CA ILE A 578 17.79 30.21 14.09
C ILE A 578 19.24 30.13 13.59
N SER A 579 20.03 31.18 13.77
CA SER A 579 21.46 31.22 13.43
C SER A 579 22.25 30.13 14.16
N ARG A 580 21.92 29.84 15.42
CA ARG A 580 22.50 28.72 16.17
C ARG A 580 22.10 27.36 15.58
N GLN A 581 20.84 27.18 15.21
CA GLN A 581 20.36 25.92 14.63
C GLN A 581 20.92 25.67 13.22
N ILE A 582 21.05 26.71 12.37
CA ILE A 582 21.67 26.61 11.05
C ILE A 582 23.09 26.06 11.16
N ARG A 583 23.87 26.56 12.13
CA ARG A 583 25.22 26.07 12.44
C ARG A 583 25.21 24.65 13.01
N ALA A 584 24.33 24.37 13.98
CA ALA A 584 24.26 23.06 14.62
C ALA A 584 23.93 21.93 13.61
N TYR A 585 22.93 22.15 12.74
CA TYR A 585 22.52 21.14 11.75
C TYR A 585 23.33 21.20 10.45
N THR A 586 24.46 21.92 10.44
CA THR A 586 25.39 22.02 9.31
C THR A 586 24.73 22.41 7.98
N ILE A 587 23.69 23.24 8.01
CA ILE A 587 22.88 23.57 6.82
C ILE A 587 23.75 24.29 5.79
N LYS A 588 24.61 25.20 6.25
CA LYS A 588 25.52 25.97 5.41
C LYS A 588 26.60 25.08 4.80
N GLU A 589 27.20 24.19 5.59
CA GLU A 589 28.20 23.23 5.14
C GLU A 589 27.61 22.25 4.12
N ALA A 590 26.38 21.77 4.33
CA ALA A 590 25.66 20.93 3.38
C ALA A 590 25.37 21.69 2.06
N LEU A 591 25.05 22.98 2.13
CA LEU A 591 24.89 23.85 0.97
C LEU A 591 26.19 24.03 0.20
N GLU A 592 27.30 24.36 0.88
CA GLU A 592 28.62 24.46 0.26
C GLU A 592 29.04 23.14 -0.40
N PHE A 593 28.83 22.02 0.31
CA PHE A 593 29.21 20.69 -0.17
C PHE A 593 28.42 20.30 -1.43
N ARG A 594 27.09 20.47 -1.43
CA ARG A 594 26.24 20.19 -2.60
C ARG A 594 26.48 21.13 -3.76
N THR A 595 26.80 22.41 -3.49
CA THR A 595 27.08 23.41 -4.53
C THR A 595 28.43 23.15 -5.18
N LYS A 596 29.42 22.61 -4.47
CA LYS A 596 30.74 22.30 -5.04
C LYS A 596 30.85 20.89 -5.62
N GLY A 597 30.03 19.96 -5.15
CA GLY A 597 29.96 18.56 -5.60
C GLY A 597 28.96 18.29 -6.73
N PHE A 598 28.68 17.01 -6.94
CA PHE A 598 27.75 16.47 -7.94
C PHE A 598 26.71 15.52 -7.29
N PRO A 599 25.73 16.08 -6.55
CA PRO A 599 24.84 15.32 -5.68
C PRO A 599 23.93 14.31 -6.41
N VAL A 600 23.74 14.44 -7.73
CA VAL A 600 22.94 13.51 -8.52
C VAL A 600 23.87 12.53 -9.24
N LYS A 601 23.81 11.25 -8.84
CA LYS A 601 24.54 10.16 -9.49
C LYS A 601 23.59 9.17 -10.14
N ILE A 602 23.83 8.84 -11.40
CA ILE A 602 22.99 7.92 -12.18
C ILE A 602 23.90 6.92 -12.89
N PRO A 603 23.66 5.59 -12.77
CA PRO A 603 24.40 4.59 -13.54
C PRO A 603 24.35 4.89 -15.04
N ILE A 604 25.44 4.67 -15.77
CA ILE A 604 25.55 5.08 -17.18
C ILE A 604 24.47 4.42 -18.06
N ASP A 605 24.22 3.13 -17.87
CA ASP A 605 23.18 2.36 -18.57
C ASP A 605 21.78 2.94 -18.32
N VAL A 606 21.47 3.24 -17.05
CA VAL A 606 20.21 3.87 -16.65
C VAL A 606 20.10 5.28 -17.23
N PHE A 607 21.19 6.06 -17.22
CA PHE A 607 21.21 7.41 -17.78
C PHE A 607 20.91 7.39 -19.28
N VAL A 608 21.60 6.55 -20.05
CA VAL A 608 21.42 6.42 -21.50
C VAL A 608 20.01 5.92 -21.80
N GLY A 609 19.54 4.86 -21.13
CA GLY A 609 18.18 4.35 -21.27
C GLY A 609 17.11 5.42 -20.98
N ARG A 610 17.37 6.26 -19.97
CA ARG A 610 16.47 7.33 -19.54
C ARG A 610 16.47 8.52 -20.51
N TYR A 611 17.63 9.01 -20.96
CA TYR A 611 17.74 10.29 -21.66
C TYR A 611 18.00 10.18 -23.17
N ARG A 612 18.19 8.98 -23.73
CA ARG A 612 18.35 8.78 -25.20
C ARG A 612 17.27 9.44 -26.06
N CYS A 613 16.06 9.60 -25.52
CA CYS A 613 14.95 10.26 -26.21
C CYS A 613 15.20 11.75 -26.51
N LEU A 614 16.23 12.36 -25.91
CA LEU A 614 16.63 13.74 -26.19
C LEU A 614 17.40 13.87 -27.51
N LEU A 615 17.94 12.77 -28.04
CA LEU A 615 18.65 12.71 -29.31
C LEU A 615 17.79 12.12 -30.43
N SER A 616 18.21 12.35 -31.68
CA SER A 616 17.56 11.77 -32.85
C SER A 616 17.74 10.25 -32.89
N SER A 617 16.70 9.52 -33.31
CA SER A 617 16.73 8.05 -33.40
C SER A 617 17.86 7.54 -34.30
N MET A 618 18.20 8.29 -35.36
CA MET A 618 19.29 7.97 -36.29
C MET A 618 20.67 7.97 -35.62
N ILE A 619 20.88 8.84 -34.63
CA ILE A 619 22.14 8.96 -33.90
C ILE A 619 22.22 7.81 -32.88
N THR A 620 21.14 7.60 -32.12
CA THR A 620 21.09 6.57 -31.06
C THR A 620 21.16 5.13 -31.56
N SER A 621 20.83 4.86 -32.83
CA SER A 621 20.90 3.51 -33.41
C SER A 621 22.31 3.10 -33.86
N CYS A 622 23.21 4.07 -34.03
CA CYS A 622 24.52 3.86 -34.66
C CYS A 622 25.70 4.06 -33.71
N GLN A 623 25.44 4.48 -32.46
CA GLN A 623 26.45 4.84 -31.47
C GLN A 623 26.46 3.90 -30.28
N LYS A 624 27.61 3.82 -29.60
CA LYS A 624 27.76 3.10 -28.32
C LYS A 624 27.19 3.93 -27.16
N GLU A 625 26.88 3.30 -26.03
CA GLU A 625 26.29 3.97 -24.86
C GLU A 625 27.08 5.20 -24.38
N ARG A 626 28.42 5.11 -24.35
CA ARG A 626 29.27 6.25 -23.96
C ARG A 626 29.26 7.41 -24.95
N GLU A 627 29.06 7.15 -26.24
CA GLU A 627 28.96 8.21 -27.26
C GLU A 627 27.61 8.93 -27.13
N ILE A 628 26.52 8.17 -26.95
CA ILE A 628 25.18 8.70 -26.69
C ILE A 628 25.17 9.56 -25.42
N LEU A 629 25.84 9.10 -24.37
CA LEU A 629 26.02 9.84 -23.12
C LEU A 629 26.68 11.20 -23.37
N THR A 630 27.84 11.20 -24.05
CA THR A 630 28.60 12.42 -24.35
C THR A 630 27.78 13.39 -25.19
N ASP A 631 27.11 12.91 -26.25
CA ASP A 631 26.28 13.74 -27.13
C ASP A 631 25.11 14.41 -26.38
N ILE A 632 24.48 13.71 -25.43
CA ILE A 632 23.41 14.27 -24.59
C ILE A 632 23.94 15.42 -23.73
N LEU A 633 25.12 15.23 -23.12
CA LEU A 633 25.72 16.17 -22.18
C LEU A 633 26.30 17.39 -22.91
N ASP A 634 27.05 17.18 -23.98
CA ASP A 634 27.61 18.26 -24.82
C ASP A 634 26.49 19.07 -25.49
N GLY A 635 25.38 18.41 -25.85
CA GLY A 635 24.18 19.06 -26.39
C GLY A 635 23.49 20.04 -25.44
N GLN A 636 23.90 20.12 -24.16
CA GLN A 636 23.38 21.12 -23.23
C GLN A 636 24.06 22.49 -23.38
N GLY A 637 25.20 22.56 -24.08
CA GLY A 637 25.96 23.76 -24.34
C GLY A 637 26.96 24.12 -23.25
N SER A 638 27.86 25.07 -23.56
CA SER A 638 28.98 25.47 -22.68
C SER A 638 28.57 25.96 -21.29
N LEU A 639 27.33 26.45 -21.15
CA LEU A 639 26.75 26.88 -19.87
C LEU A 639 26.68 25.78 -18.81
N PHE A 640 26.65 24.51 -19.20
CA PHE A 640 26.49 23.36 -18.29
C PHE A 640 27.72 22.45 -18.28
N GLN A 641 28.84 22.87 -18.87
CA GLN A 641 30.05 22.04 -18.99
C GLN A 641 30.67 21.69 -17.63
N ASP A 642 30.55 22.59 -16.66
CA ASP A 642 31.01 22.38 -15.27
C ASP A 642 29.96 21.67 -14.39
N ASP A 643 28.75 21.44 -14.92
CA ASP A 643 27.62 20.86 -14.19
C ASP A 643 27.55 19.33 -14.29
N PHE A 644 28.49 18.69 -14.99
CA PHE A 644 28.60 17.22 -15.04
C PHE A 644 30.03 16.70 -15.04
N GLN A 645 30.20 15.46 -14.58
CA GLN A 645 31.38 14.64 -14.81
C GLN A 645 30.99 13.18 -15.07
N ILE A 646 31.80 12.49 -15.86
CA ILE A 646 31.59 11.08 -16.21
C ILE A 646 32.60 10.26 -15.40
N GLY A 647 32.09 9.44 -14.49
CA GLY A 647 32.87 8.49 -13.70
C GLY A 647 33.16 7.20 -14.46
N THR A 648 33.60 6.18 -13.73
CA THR A 648 33.87 4.86 -14.29
C THR A 648 32.58 4.11 -14.61
N ALA A 649 31.60 4.15 -13.70
CA ALA A 649 30.31 3.47 -13.84
C ALA A 649 29.10 4.42 -13.78
N HIS A 650 29.27 5.65 -13.26
CA HIS A 650 28.17 6.59 -13.05
C HIS A 650 28.38 7.93 -13.76
N VAL A 651 27.27 8.58 -14.09
CA VAL A 651 27.20 9.98 -14.52
C VAL A 651 26.88 10.83 -13.30
N PHE A 652 27.72 11.82 -13.03
CA PHE A 652 27.61 12.75 -11.92
C PHE A 652 27.12 14.10 -12.43
N LEU A 653 26.04 14.59 -11.86
CA LEU A 653 25.37 15.82 -12.30
C LEU A 653 25.13 16.73 -11.10
N ARG A 654 25.21 18.04 -11.35
CA ARG A 654 24.63 19.03 -10.46
C ARG A 654 23.12 19.05 -10.63
N GLU A 655 22.40 19.40 -9.56
CA GLU A 655 20.93 19.35 -9.54
C GLU A 655 20.29 20.20 -10.66
N ARG A 656 20.86 21.37 -10.94
CA ARG A 656 20.39 22.27 -12.01
C ARG A 656 20.34 21.58 -13.38
N LEU A 657 21.37 20.80 -13.70
CA LEU A 657 21.46 20.06 -14.96
C LEU A 657 20.51 18.84 -14.95
N ALA A 658 20.48 18.10 -13.85
CA ALA A 658 19.58 16.95 -13.70
C ALA A 658 18.09 17.35 -13.83
N GLU A 659 17.68 18.46 -13.23
CA GLU A 659 16.33 19.00 -13.37
C GLU A 659 16.03 19.42 -14.82
N ARG A 660 16.99 20.07 -15.48
CA ARG A 660 16.87 20.47 -16.89
C ARG A 660 16.66 19.25 -17.79
N LEU A 661 17.49 18.21 -17.65
CA LEU A 661 17.38 16.98 -18.43
C LEU A 661 16.03 16.29 -18.22
N ASN A 662 15.57 16.20 -16.97
CA ASN A 662 14.25 15.65 -16.65
C ASN A 662 13.11 16.47 -17.28
N ARG A 663 13.20 17.80 -17.28
CA ARG A 663 12.21 18.69 -17.90
C ARG A 663 12.18 18.52 -19.42
N LEU A 664 13.34 18.47 -20.06
CA LEU A 664 13.45 18.22 -21.50
C LEU A 664 12.86 16.85 -21.87
N ARG A 665 13.19 15.80 -21.11
CA ARG A 665 12.64 14.46 -21.32
C ARG A 665 11.12 14.47 -21.18
N LYS A 666 10.56 15.04 -20.11
CA LYS A 666 9.12 15.14 -19.90
C LYS A 666 8.43 15.84 -21.08
N ASN A 667 9.01 16.94 -21.56
CA ASN A 667 8.49 17.66 -22.72
C ASN A 667 8.51 16.83 -24.00
N VAL A 668 9.59 16.06 -24.25
CA VAL A 668 9.66 15.16 -25.40
C VAL A 668 8.63 14.05 -25.29
N VAL A 669 8.54 13.38 -24.14
CA VAL A 669 7.55 12.31 -23.89
C VAL A 669 6.12 12.84 -24.06
N TYR A 670 5.83 14.01 -23.50
CA TYR A 670 4.52 14.65 -23.61
C TYR A 670 4.18 15.03 -25.06
N LYS A 671 5.11 15.65 -25.80
CA LYS A 671 4.94 15.95 -27.23
C LYS A 671 4.75 14.69 -28.06
N SER A 672 5.52 13.65 -27.80
CA SER A 672 5.39 12.35 -28.47
C SER A 672 4.02 11.73 -28.19
N ALA A 673 3.54 11.77 -26.95
CA ALA A 673 2.18 11.34 -26.61
C ALA A 673 1.13 12.13 -27.39
N ILE A 674 1.25 13.47 -27.48
CA ILE A 674 0.35 14.30 -28.30
C ILE A 674 0.43 13.92 -29.78
N ILE A 675 1.61 13.67 -30.34
CA ILE A 675 1.78 13.27 -31.75
C ILE A 675 1.10 11.92 -32.01
N VAL A 676 1.28 10.94 -31.12
CA VAL A 676 0.61 9.64 -31.18
C VAL A 676 -0.90 9.83 -31.13
N GLN A 677 -1.40 10.57 -30.13
CA GLN A 677 -2.83 10.89 -29.98
C GLN A 677 -3.39 11.63 -31.21
N LYS A 678 -2.66 12.61 -31.76
CA LYS A 678 -3.06 13.38 -32.95
C LYS A 678 -3.09 12.52 -34.21
N THR A 679 -2.14 11.60 -34.38
CA THR A 679 -2.07 10.71 -35.53
C THR A 679 -3.21 9.70 -35.51
N ILE A 680 -3.51 9.15 -34.32
CA ILE A 680 -4.69 8.30 -34.08
C ILE A 680 -5.97 9.08 -34.42
N LYS A 681 -6.10 10.32 -33.93
CA LYS A 681 -7.26 11.20 -34.25
C LYS A 681 -7.36 11.53 -35.75
N ARG A 682 -6.24 11.81 -36.45
CA ARG A 682 -6.24 12.10 -37.90
C ARG A 682 -6.64 10.87 -38.73
N ALA A 683 -6.17 9.69 -38.36
CA ALA A 683 -6.58 8.43 -38.99
C ALA A 683 -8.09 8.18 -38.82
N ALA A 684 -8.67 8.53 -37.66
CA ALA A 684 -10.11 8.49 -37.43
C ALA A 684 -10.87 9.47 -38.37
N VAL A 685 -10.39 10.71 -38.53
CA VAL A 685 -11.00 11.70 -39.45
C VAL A 685 -10.98 11.21 -40.91
N VAL A 686 -9.88 10.62 -41.38
CA VAL A 686 -9.80 10.07 -42.75
C VAL A 686 -10.80 8.91 -42.95
N LYS A 687 -10.97 8.03 -41.95
CA LYS A 687 -11.99 6.97 -41.99
C LYS A 687 -13.41 7.53 -42.03
N ILE A 688 -13.70 8.59 -41.28
CA ILE A 688 -15.00 9.28 -41.30
C ILE A 688 -15.26 9.93 -42.65
N GLN A 689 -14.27 10.63 -43.23
CA GLN A 689 -14.39 11.25 -44.55
C GLN A 689 -14.63 10.22 -45.67
N ALA A 690 -13.93 9.09 -45.64
CA ALA A 690 -14.14 7.98 -46.57
C ALA A 690 -15.54 7.38 -46.43
N SER A 691 -16.02 7.22 -45.20
CA SER A 691 -17.37 6.71 -44.90
C SER A 691 -18.46 7.67 -45.37
N CYS A 692 -18.28 8.98 -45.18
CA CYS A 692 -19.19 10.02 -45.67
C CYS A 692 -19.25 10.04 -47.21
N ARG A 693 -18.11 9.99 -47.90
CA ARG A 693 -18.07 9.91 -49.37
C ARG A 693 -18.76 8.66 -49.88
N GLY A 694 -18.54 7.51 -49.22
CA GLY A 694 -19.22 6.25 -49.53
C GLY A 694 -20.73 6.31 -49.29
N TRP A 695 -21.18 6.96 -48.21
CA TRP A 695 -22.60 7.15 -47.91
C TRP A 695 -23.30 8.03 -48.95
N ILE A 696 -22.69 9.14 -49.36
CA ILE A 696 -23.21 10.02 -50.42
C ILE A 696 -23.36 9.25 -51.73
N ALA A 697 -22.34 8.47 -52.12
CA ALA A 697 -22.36 7.65 -53.33
C ALA A 697 -23.47 6.58 -53.29
N ARG A 698 -23.63 5.88 -52.15
CA ARG A 698 -24.70 4.89 -51.95
C ARG A 698 -26.10 5.51 -52.01
N ARG A 699 -26.29 6.70 -51.43
CA ARG A 699 -27.57 7.42 -51.48
C ARG A 699 -27.93 7.89 -52.90
N CYS A 700 -26.94 8.34 -53.67
CA CYS A 700 -27.12 8.67 -55.08
C CYS A 700 -27.51 7.44 -55.92
N LEU A 701 -26.85 6.29 -55.67
CA LEU A 701 -27.20 5.02 -56.30
C LEU A 701 -28.60 4.54 -55.91
N HIS A 702 -29.00 4.68 -54.64
CA HIS A 702 -30.34 4.32 -54.18
C HIS A 702 -31.42 5.14 -54.87
N ARG A 703 -31.25 6.46 -55.01
CA ARG A 703 -32.17 7.31 -55.78
C ARG A 703 -32.29 6.86 -57.24
N LYS A 704 -31.17 6.52 -57.89
CA LYS A 704 -31.19 5.99 -59.26
C LYS A 704 -31.91 4.65 -59.34
N LYS A 705 -31.67 3.74 -58.38
CA LYS A 705 -32.36 2.45 -58.30
C LYS A 705 -33.85 2.61 -58.07
N GLU A 706 -34.30 3.48 -57.17
CA GLU A 706 -35.74 3.76 -56.95
C GLU A 706 -36.42 4.27 -58.21
N ASN A 707 -35.78 5.17 -58.96
CA ASN A 707 -36.31 5.65 -60.23
C ASN A 707 -36.44 4.51 -61.26
N VAL A 708 -35.45 3.62 -61.32
CA VAL A 708 -35.49 2.43 -62.19
C VAL A 708 -36.56 1.43 -61.73
N PHE A 709 -36.68 1.18 -60.42
CA PHE A 709 -37.70 0.28 -59.87
C PHE A 709 -39.12 0.80 -60.12
N LYS A 710 -39.37 2.11 -59.97
CA LYS A 710 -40.66 2.72 -60.32
C LYS A 710 -40.98 2.54 -61.80
N SER A 711 -39.99 2.66 -62.70
CA SER A 711 -40.19 2.42 -64.14
C SER A 711 -40.47 0.94 -64.47
N LEU A 712 -39.82 0.02 -63.76
CA LEU A 712 -40.05 -1.42 -63.90
C LEU A 712 -41.43 -1.81 -63.37
N GLU A 713 -41.86 -1.30 -62.23
CA GLU A 713 -43.15 -1.64 -61.60
C GLU A 713 -44.36 -1.30 -62.46
N THR A 714 -44.31 -0.18 -63.21
CA THR A 714 -45.31 0.15 -64.24
C THR A 714 -45.32 -0.84 -65.40
N THR A 715 -44.15 -1.40 -65.74
CA THR A 715 -43.99 -2.35 -66.85
C THR A 715 -44.41 -3.78 -66.46
N THR A 716 -44.18 -4.17 -65.19
CA THR A 716 -44.54 -5.50 -64.66
C THR A 716 -46.04 -5.65 -64.40
N LYS A 717 -46.74 -4.58 -64.01
CA LYS A 717 -48.21 -4.57 -63.87
C LYS A 717 -48.94 -4.73 -65.21
N SER A 718 -48.32 -4.34 -66.32
CA SER A 718 -48.83 -4.57 -67.69
C SER A 718 -48.65 -6.02 -68.16
N THR A 719 -47.61 -6.72 -67.69
CA THR A 719 -47.24 -8.07 -68.14
C THR A 719 -47.76 -9.21 -67.25
N GLY A 720 -48.17 -8.92 -66.00
CA GLY A 720 -48.77 -9.88 -65.06
C GLY A 720 -50.15 -10.40 -65.50
N THR A 721 -50.97 -9.55 -66.11
CA THR A 721 -52.31 -9.90 -66.64
C THR A 721 -52.24 -10.86 -67.83
N LEU A 722 -51.09 -10.93 -68.53
CA LEU A 722 -50.86 -11.82 -69.68
C LEU A 722 -50.41 -13.24 -69.28
N ARG A 723 -49.85 -13.42 -68.07
CA ARG A 723 -49.24 -14.70 -67.64
C ARG A 723 -50.21 -15.67 -66.97
N THR A 724 -51.34 -15.17 -66.47
CA THR A 724 -52.42 -15.99 -65.90
C THR A 724 -53.21 -16.75 -66.98
N TYR A 725 -53.12 -16.31 -68.24
CA TYR A 725 -53.75 -16.97 -69.39
C TYR A 725 -52.92 -18.16 -69.95
N HIS A 726 -51.63 -18.25 -69.60
CA HIS A 726 -50.72 -19.26 -70.16
C HIS A 726 -50.43 -20.46 -69.26
N ARG A 727 -50.98 -20.49 -68.04
CA ARG A 727 -50.66 -21.54 -67.04
C ARG A 727 -51.71 -22.65 -66.89
N THR A 728 -52.81 -22.62 -67.65
CA THR A 728 -53.85 -23.67 -67.69
C THR A 728 -53.60 -24.74 -68.77
N MET A 729 -52.43 -24.76 -69.42
CA MET A 729 -52.17 -25.63 -70.58
C MET A 729 -50.93 -26.53 -70.48
N LYS A 730 -50.12 -26.43 -69.43
CA LYS A 730 -48.93 -27.28 -69.25
C LYS A 730 -48.65 -27.44 -67.77
N ASP A 731 -49.14 -28.53 -67.21
CA ASP A 731 -48.34 -29.48 -66.42
C ASP A 731 -49.31 -30.53 -65.83
N ASP A 732 -49.93 -31.27 -66.75
CA ASP A 732 -50.26 -32.69 -66.55
C ASP A 732 -49.03 -33.49 -66.99
N GLU A 733 -48.71 -34.55 -66.25
CA GLU A 733 -47.63 -35.52 -66.47
C GLU A 733 -46.17 -35.08 -66.22
N LEU A 734 -45.65 -35.34 -65.02
CA LEU A 734 -44.94 -36.60 -64.74
C LEU A 734 -44.39 -36.62 -63.30
N GLY A 735 -45.14 -37.23 -62.40
CA GLY A 735 -44.61 -37.71 -61.12
C GLY A 735 -44.14 -39.16 -61.25
N ARG A 736 -42.86 -39.43 -60.90
CA ARG A 736 -42.40 -40.55 -60.04
C ARG A 736 -40.90 -40.82 -60.25
N LYS A 737 -40.09 -40.50 -59.24
CA LYS A 737 -39.13 -41.44 -58.65
C LYS A 737 -38.85 -41.01 -57.21
N LYS A 738 -39.33 -41.85 -56.30
CA LYS A 738 -39.16 -41.81 -54.84
C LYS A 738 -37.84 -42.45 -54.43
N GLU A 739 -37.38 -42.05 -53.25
CA GLU A 739 -36.75 -42.88 -52.19
C GLU A 739 -35.43 -43.60 -52.51
N VAL A 740 -34.36 -43.21 -51.79
CA VAL A 740 -33.28 -43.98 -51.14
C VAL A 740 -32.23 -42.92 -50.77
N THR A 741 -32.13 -42.42 -49.54
CA THR A 741 -31.42 -43.05 -48.41
C THR A 741 -31.92 -42.47 -47.08
N LYS A 742 -32.70 -43.26 -46.35
CA LYS A 742 -33.03 -43.07 -44.94
C LYS A 742 -32.50 -44.29 -44.22
N SER A 743 -31.32 -44.20 -43.60
CA SER A 743 -30.78 -45.19 -42.67
C SER A 743 -29.35 -44.78 -42.30
N LEU A 744 -29.14 -44.32 -41.06
CA LEU A 744 -27.91 -44.52 -40.27
C LEU A 744 -27.96 -43.87 -38.87
N LEU A 745 -29.04 -43.20 -38.48
CA LEU A 745 -29.25 -42.78 -37.09
C LEU A 745 -30.63 -43.27 -36.65
N GLY A 746 -30.65 -44.19 -35.69
CA GLY A 746 -31.87 -44.83 -35.17
C GLY A 746 -32.86 -43.86 -34.51
N PRO A 747 -34.06 -44.33 -34.18
CA PRO A 747 -35.09 -43.49 -33.59
C PRO A 747 -34.73 -43.16 -32.14
N THR A 748 -34.33 -41.92 -31.87
CA THR A 748 -34.11 -41.42 -30.50
C THR A 748 -35.37 -40.70 -30.02
N ARG A 749 -36.43 -41.49 -29.77
CA ARG A 749 -37.62 -41.05 -29.00
C ARG A 749 -37.45 -41.20 -27.48
N HIS A 750 -36.25 -41.55 -26.99
CA HIS A 750 -36.01 -41.82 -25.55
C HIS A 750 -34.85 -41.04 -24.92
N LEU A 751 -34.43 -39.91 -25.49
CA LEU A 751 -33.42 -39.02 -24.86
C LEU A 751 -33.81 -37.54 -24.92
N ALA A 752 -35.10 -37.27 -25.15
CA ALA A 752 -35.64 -35.92 -25.31
C ALA A 752 -36.54 -35.46 -24.16
N GLU A 753 -36.77 -36.28 -23.13
CA GLU A 753 -37.78 -35.97 -22.11
C GLU A 753 -37.25 -35.74 -20.69
N ASP A 754 -35.99 -36.04 -20.38
CA ASP A 754 -35.50 -35.86 -19.01
C ASP A 754 -34.23 -34.99 -18.95
N HIS A 755 -34.35 -33.87 -18.22
CA HIS A 755 -33.29 -33.08 -17.54
C HIS A 755 -32.84 -31.71 -18.10
N TYR A 756 -33.21 -31.27 -19.30
CA TYR A 756 -32.91 -29.88 -19.74
C TYR A 756 -34.07 -29.32 -20.56
N GLY A 757 -35.11 -28.85 -19.88
CA GLY A 757 -36.37 -28.37 -20.45
C GLY A 757 -36.25 -27.04 -21.21
N PHE A 758 -35.56 -27.02 -22.35
CA PHE A 758 -35.57 -25.89 -23.27
C PHE A 758 -36.80 -25.95 -24.19
N ARG A 759 -37.99 -25.64 -23.66
CA ARG A 759 -39.14 -25.27 -24.49
C ARG A 759 -39.16 -23.74 -24.57
N MET A 760 -38.92 -23.18 -25.76
CA MET A 760 -39.11 -21.74 -25.99
C MET A 760 -40.61 -21.45 -25.95
N GLU A 761 -41.09 -20.79 -24.90
CA GLU A 761 -42.50 -20.36 -24.80
C GLU A 761 -42.75 -18.99 -25.44
N GLU A 762 -41.72 -18.16 -25.63
CA GLU A 762 -41.80 -16.85 -26.28
C GLU A 762 -40.93 -16.78 -27.56
N GLU A 763 -41.55 -16.38 -28.69
CA GLU A 763 -40.82 -16.09 -29.94
C GLU A 763 -40.16 -14.70 -29.85
N PHE A 764 -38.88 -14.66 -29.47
CA PHE A 764 -38.09 -13.43 -29.52
C PHE A 764 -37.79 -13.02 -30.97
N GLU A 765 -38.39 -11.92 -31.45
CA GLU A 765 -38.17 -11.38 -32.81
C GLU A 765 -36.91 -10.52 -32.88
N THR A 766 -35.91 -10.91 -33.68
CA THR A 766 -34.71 -10.10 -33.93
C THR A 766 -34.88 -9.16 -35.12
N LYS A 767 -34.32 -7.95 -35.05
CA LYS A 767 -34.40 -6.92 -36.11
C LYS A 767 -33.01 -6.41 -36.47
N LYS A 768 -32.77 -6.18 -37.77
CA LYS A 768 -31.51 -5.60 -38.25
C LYS A 768 -31.50 -4.09 -38.00
N VAL A 769 -30.46 -3.62 -37.32
CA VAL A 769 -30.25 -2.20 -37.01
C VAL A 769 -29.00 -1.66 -37.70
N ASN A 770 -29.03 -0.40 -38.12
CA ASN A 770 -27.94 0.24 -38.89
C ASN A 770 -27.14 1.28 -38.08
N PHE A 771 -27.68 1.75 -36.95
CA PHE A 771 -27.07 2.78 -36.12
C PHE A 771 -27.13 2.34 -34.65
N TYR A 772 -25.97 2.25 -34.02
CA TYR A 772 -25.82 1.84 -32.62
C TYR A 772 -24.50 2.38 -32.06
N LEU A 773 -24.43 2.49 -30.74
CA LEU A 773 -23.22 2.87 -30.00
C LEU A 773 -22.26 1.69 -29.97
N THR A 774 -21.06 1.88 -30.53
CA THR A 774 -20.01 0.85 -30.51
C THR A 774 -19.29 0.83 -29.18
N ILE A 775 -18.88 -0.36 -28.72
CA ILE A 775 -17.99 -0.53 -27.55
C ILE A 775 -16.55 -0.68 -28.05
N PRO A 776 -15.58 0.14 -27.57
CA PRO A 776 -14.19 0.03 -28.01
C PRO A 776 -13.59 -1.35 -27.73
N ALA A 777 -13.18 -2.04 -28.79
CA ALA A 777 -12.48 -3.32 -28.73
C ALA A 777 -10.95 -3.14 -28.75
N GLU A 778 -10.37 -2.38 -27.82
CA GLU A 778 -8.90 -2.34 -27.69
C GLU A 778 -8.40 -3.58 -26.95
N MET A 779 -7.55 -4.39 -27.60
CA MET A 779 -6.98 -5.61 -27.00
C MET A 779 -5.51 -5.76 -27.40
N GLN A 780 -4.63 -5.98 -26.42
CA GLN A 780 -3.25 -6.40 -26.72
C GLN A 780 -3.20 -7.92 -26.75
N ARG A 781 -2.59 -8.45 -27.82
CA ARG A 781 -2.49 -9.89 -28.06
C ARG A 781 -1.49 -10.52 -27.08
N PRO A 782 -1.79 -11.67 -26.48
CA PRO A 782 -0.83 -12.41 -25.68
C PRO A 782 0.31 -12.92 -26.57
N THR A 783 1.56 -12.73 -26.12
CA THR A 783 2.76 -13.32 -26.73
C THR A 783 2.93 -14.74 -26.17
N ILE A 784 2.35 -15.72 -26.86
CA ILE A 784 2.46 -17.16 -26.56
C ILE A 784 3.01 -17.83 -27.81
N ASP A 785 3.93 -18.78 -27.64
CA ASP A 785 4.50 -19.55 -28.74
C ASP A 785 3.41 -20.39 -29.42
N ALA A 786 3.25 -20.22 -30.73
CA ALA A 786 2.16 -20.80 -31.50
C ALA A 786 2.48 -22.26 -31.90
N VAL A 787 1.51 -23.16 -31.75
CA VAL A 787 1.64 -24.59 -32.12
C VAL A 787 0.68 -24.92 -33.26
N PRO A 788 1.14 -25.42 -34.42
CA PRO A 788 0.25 -25.87 -35.50
C PRO A 788 -0.69 -27.00 -35.05
N ILE A 789 -1.93 -27.01 -35.57
CA ILE A 789 -2.92 -28.04 -35.23
C ILE A 789 -2.47 -29.44 -35.65
N GLU A 790 -1.73 -29.53 -36.75
CA GLU A 790 -1.17 -30.78 -37.26
C GLU A 790 -0.15 -31.39 -36.26
N GLU A 791 0.71 -30.54 -35.69
CA GLU A 791 1.69 -30.95 -34.67
C GLU A 791 0.97 -31.35 -33.36
N PHE A 792 -0.01 -30.54 -32.94
CA PHE A 792 -0.81 -30.84 -31.76
C PHE A 792 -1.57 -32.17 -31.88
N ALA A 793 -2.22 -32.41 -33.02
CA ALA A 793 -2.98 -33.63 -33.28
C ALA A 793 -2.07 -34.87 -33.28
N GLN A 794 -0.89 -34.82 -33.93
CA GLN A 794 0.06 -35.94 -33.93
C GLN A 794 0.47 -36.37 -32.52
N LYS A 795 0.60 -35.41 -31.61
CA LYS A 795 1.03 -35.65 -30.23
C LYS A 795 -0.12 -36.07 -29.30
N HIS A 796 -1.31 -35.52 -29.50
CA HIS A 796 -2.40 -35.59 -28.51
C HIS A 796 -3.62 -36.39 -28.95
N PHE A 797 -3.92 -36.53 -30.25
CA PHE A 797 -5.10 -37.24 -30.75
C PHE A 797 -4.86 -38.76 -30.73
N LYS A 798 -5.18 -39.42 -29.61
CA LYS A 798 -4.93 -40.85 -29.42
C LYS A 798 -5.75 -41.69 -30.41
N GLY A 799 -5.10 -42.16 -31.48
CA GLY A 799 -5.72 -43.05 -32.48
C GLY A 799 -6.67 -42.36 -33.45
N HIS A 800 -6.71 -41.03 -33.47
CA HIS A 800 -7.53 -40.25 -34.41
C HIS A 800 -6.68 -39.51 -35.43
N LEU A 801 -7.05 -39.64 -36.70
CA LEU A 801 -6.51 -38.79 -37.76
C LEU A 801 -7.20 -37.41 -37.70
N LEU A 802 -6.44 -36.36 -38.03
CA LEU A 802 -6.96 -35.00 -38.18
C LEU A 802 -7.72 -34.88 -39.51
N GLU A 803 -8.97 -35.34 -39.50
CA GLU A 803 -9.88 -35.34 -40.66
C GLU A 803 -11.35 -35.28 -40.21
N VAL A 804 -12.20 -34.69 -41.05
CA VAL A 804 -13.64 -34.59 -40.80
C VAL A 804 -14.25 -35.99 -40.66
N ARG A 805 -14.88 -36.28 -39.52
CA ARG A 805 -15.56 -37.57 -39.29
C ARG A 805 -17.05 -37.45 -39.57
N ARG A 806 -17.62 -38.50 -40.19
CA ARG A 806 -19.07 -38.64 -40.43
C ARG A 806 -19.74 -39.66 -39.52
N GLU A 807 -18.93 -40.50 -38.87
CA GLU A 807 -19.38 -41.55 -37.95
C GLU A 807 -18.98 -41.19 -36.51
N PRO A 808 -19.74 -41.65 -35.49
CA PRO A 808 -19.40 -41.43 -34.09
C PRO A 808 -18.01 -41.95 -33.74
N ILE A 809 -17.24 -41.19 -32.96
CA ILE A 809 -15.99 -41.67 -32.38
C ILE A 809 -16.25 -42.79 -31.37
N GLN A 810 -15.31 -43.73 -31.26
CA GLN A 810 -15.34 -44.81 -30.27
C GLN A 810 -14.50 -44.49 -29.02
N THR A 811 -13.52 -43.59 -29.17
CA THR A 811 -12.64 -43.10 -28.12
C THR A 811 -12.58 -41.57 -28.16
N PRO A 812 -12.43 -40.86 -27.03
CA PRO A 812 -12.20 -39.42 -26.99
C PRO A 812 -10.91 -39.00 -27.72
N PHE A 813 -10.82 -37.73 -28.12
CA PHE A 813 -9.61 -37.16 -28.74
C PHE A 813 -8.50 -36.94 -27.70
N LEU A 814 -8.85 -36.45 -26.50
CA LEU A 814 -7.94 -36.24 -25.37
C LEU A 814 -8.09 -37.33 -24.31
N PRO A 815 -7.04 -37.64 -23.52
CA PRO A 815 -7.15 -38.59 -22.42
C PRO A 815 -8.20 -38.13 -21.39
N LYS A 816 -8.95 -39.10 -20.85
CA LYS A 816 -9.95 -38.89 -19.78
C LYS A 816 -9.58 -39.75 -18.57
N ASP A 817 -9.77 -39.19 -17.38
CA ASP A 817 -9.34 -39.81 -16.13
C ASP A 817 -10.41 -40.75 -15.55
N SER A 818 -11.67 -40.61 -16.00
CA SER A 818 -12.78 -41.47 -15.58
C SER A 818 -13.56 -42.08 -16.76
N GLU A 819 -14.20 -43.23 -16.51
CA GLU A 819 -15.09 -43.90 -17.47
C GLU A 819 -16.33 -43.04 -17.79
N MET A 820 -16.84 -42.27 -16.82
CA MET A 820 -17.96 -41.36 -17.03
C MET A 820 -17.60 -40.23 -18.01
N GLU A 821 -16.43 -39.61 -17.86
CA GLU A 821 -15.94 -38.59 -18.79
C GLU A 821 -15.64 -39.16 -20.18
N PHE A 822 -15.17 -40.40 -20.24
CA PHE A 822 -14.96 -41.11 -21.51
C PHE A 822 -16.27 -41.26 -22.28
N VAL A 823 -17.33 -41.76 -21.63
CA VAL A 823 -18.65 -41.91 -22.23
C VAL A 823 -19.21 -40.54 -22.63
N MET A 824 -19.10 -39.55 -21.74
CA MET A 824 -19.60 -38.19 -21.98
C MET A 824 -18.94 -37.53 -23.20
N ALA A 825 -17.62 -37.70 -23.39
CA ALA A 825 -16.91 -37.18 -24.55
C ALA A 825 -17.36 -37.81 -25.87
N VAL A 826 -17.65 -39.12 -25.87
CA VAL A 826 -18.20 -39.84 -27.03
C VAL A 826 -19.63 -39.41 -27.33
N GLU A 827 -20.46 -39.24 -26.30
CA GLU A 827 -21.84 -38.74 -26.44
C GLU A 827 -21.90 -37.30 -26.92
N MET A 828 -21.04 -36.43 -26.40
CA MET A 828 -20.87 -35.05 -26.87
C MET A 828 -20.60 -35.04 -28.38
N PHE A 829 -19.71 -35.91 -28.88
CA PHE A 829 -19.41 -35.97 -30.31
C PHE A 829 -20.61 -36.43 -31.14
N LYS A 830 -21.45 -37.35 -30.64
CA LYS A 830 -22.69 -37.74 -31.32
C LYS A 830 -23.65 -36.55 -31.47
N LEU A 831 -23.74 -35.68 -30.46
CA LEU A 831 -24.53 -34.45 -30.53
C LEU A 831 -23.93 -33.47 -31.55
N VAL A 832 -22.60 -33.30 -31.55
CA VAL A 832 -21.89 -32.49 -32.55
C VAL A 832 -22.17 -33.00 -33.96
N LEU A 833 -22.07 -34.31 -34.22
CA LEU A 833 -22.38 -34.90 -35.53
C LEU A 833 -23.83 -34.68 -35.95
N LYS A 834 -24.78 -34.81 -35.01
CA LYS A 834 -26.19 -34.52 -35.30
C LYS A 834 -26.38 -33.07 -35.72
N TYR A 835 -25.77 -32.13 -35.00
CA TYR A 835 -25.85 -30.71 -35.32
C TYR A 835 -25.19 -30.38 -36.67
N THR A 836 -24.00 -30.90 -36.93
CA THR A 836 -23.23 -30.56 -38.13
C THR A 836 -23.76 -31.23 -39.38
N ASN A 837 -24.26 -32.47 -39.31
CA ASN A 837 -24.55 -33.29 -40.49
C ASN A 837 -26.06 -33.47 -40.81
N ASP A 838 -26.99 -33.17 -39.89
CA ASP A 838 -28.42 -33.33 -40.17
C ASP A 838 -29.00 -32.11 -40.90
N ALA A 839 -29.14 -32.23 -42.22
CA ALA A 839 -29.69 -31.18 -43.07
C ALA A 839 -31.22 -30.98 -42.91
N SER A 840 -31.92 -31.88 -42.22
CA SER A 840 -33.39 -31.88 -42.13
C SER A 840 -33.96 -31.15 -40.91
N MET A 841 -33.11 -30.72 -39.97
CA MET A 841 -33.52 -30.02 -38.75
C MET A 841 -34.00 -28.58 -39.03
N ALA A 842 -35.09 -28.17 -38.38
CA ALA A 842 -35.56 -26.79 -38.38
C ALA A 842 -34.60 -25.87 -37.62
N ALA A 843 -34.60 -24.56 -37.93
CA ALA A 843 -33.68 -23.59 -37.32
C ALA A 843 -33.82 -23.49 -35.79
N GLY A 844 -35.04 -23.63 -35.25
CA GLY A 844 -35.28 -23.64 -33.80
C GLY A 844 -34.68 -24.86 -33.10
N ASP A 845 -34.88 -26.06 -33.65
CA ASP A 845 -34.31 -27.31 -33.14
C ASP A 845 -32.78 -27.30 -33.20
N LEU A 846 -32.23 -26.63 -34.23
CA LEU A 846 -30.79 -26.47 -34.40
C LEU A 846 -30.20 -25.60 -33.28
N HIS A 847 -30.82 -24.46 -32.97
CA HIS A 847 -30.39 -23.60 -31.85
C HIS A 847 -30.49 -24.32 -30.50
N ALA A 848 -31.59 -25.03 -30.24
CA ALA A 848 -31.76 -25.80 -29.01
C ALA A 848 -30.68 -26.88 -28.83
N LEU A 849 -30.34 -27.59 -29.92
CA LEU A 849 -29.25 -28.57 -29.90
C LEU A 849 -27.88 -27.93 -29.68
N ALA A 850 -27.61 -26.75 -30.27
CA ALA A 850 -26.38 -26.02 -30.01
C ALA A 850 -26.24 -25.61 -28.54
N ARG A 851 -27.30 -25.05 -27.94
CA ARG A 851 -27.32 -24.69 -26.52
C ARG A 851 -27.03 -25.89 -25.64
N LYS A 852 -27.62 -27.05 -25.94
CA LYS A 852 -27.38 -28.29 -25.19
C LYS A 852 -25.91 -28.72 -25.24
N ILE A 853 -25.27 -28.68 -26.41
CA ILE A 853 -23.85 -29.05 -26.58
C ILE A 853 -22.95 -28.13 -25.74
N ILE A 854 -23.20 -26.82 -25.80
CA ILE A 854 -22.40 -25.82 -25.09
C ILE A 854 -22.63 -25.89 -23.58
N GLN A 855 -23.88 -26.03 -23.13
CA GLN A 855 -24.21 -26.13 -21.70
C GLN A 855 -23.55 -27.37 -21.07
N LEU A 856 -23.51 -28.50 -21.79
CA LEU A 856 -22.83 -29.70 -21.32
C LEU A 856 -21.34 -29.44 -21.03
N ALA A 857 -20.67 -28.59 -21.81
CA ALA A 857 -19.28 -28.19 -21.58
C ALA A 857 -19.12 -27.06 -20.53
N ILE A 858 -20.13 -26.21 -20.34
CA ILE A 858 -20.17 -25.24 -19.24
C ILE A 858 -20.22 -25.99 -17.92
N ASP A 859 -21.18 -26.91 -17.78
CA ASP A 859 -21.46 -27.71 -16.59
C ASP A 859 -20.29 -28.67 -16.25
N ASN A 860 -19.55 -29.14 -17.27
CA ASN A 860 -18.46 -30.10 -17.11
C ASN A 860 -17.12 -29.55 -17.62
N MET A 861 -16.29 -29.05 -16.70
CA MET A 861 -15.00 -28.41 -17.03
C MET A 861 -14.04 -29.30 -17.83
N SER A 862 -14.00 -30.61 -17.56
CA SER A 862 -13.12 -31.57 -18.26
C SER A 862 -13.51 -31.83 -19.73
N MET A 863 -14.71 -31.39 -20.15
CA MET A 863 -15.20 -31.54 -21.51
C MET A 863 -14.91 -30.34 -22.42
N ARG A 864 -14.48 -29.20 -21.87
CA ARG A 864 -14.28 -27.95 -22.64
C ARG A 864 -13.22 -28.09 -23.73
N ASP A 865 -12.06 -28.60 -23.35
CA ASP A 865 -10.95 -28.84 -24.28
C ASP A 865 -11.26 -29.95 -25.29
N GLU A 866 -12.01 -30.97 -24.86
CA GLU A 866 -12.49 -32.04 -25.74
C GLU A 866 -13.40 -31.47 -26.83
N LEU A 867 -14.35 -30.61 -26.46
CA LEU A 867 -15.24 -29.95 -27.42
C LEU A 867 -14.45 -29.07 -28.41
N PHE A 868 -13.44 -28.32 -27.93
CA PHE A 868 -12.59 -27.51 -28.80
C PHE A 868 -11.88 -28.37 -29.85
N VAL A 869 -11.25 -29.48 -29.47
CA VAL A 869 -10.53 -30.34 -30.43
C VAL A 869 -11.48 -31.08 -31.37
N GLN A 870 -12.63 -31.54 -30.88
CA GLN A 870 -13.65 -32.18 -31.70
C GLN A 870 -14.19 -31.24 -32.79
N LEU A 871 -14.44 -29.98 -32.44
CA LEU A 871 -14.91 -28.95 -33.37
C LEU A 871 -13.81 -28.54 -34.36
N CYS A 872 -12.56 -28.34 -33.90
CA CYS A 872 -11.43 -28.07 -34.77
C CYS A 872 -11.21 -29.20 -35.80
N ASN A 873 -11.42 -30.45 -35.41
CA ASN A 873 -11.36 -31.59 -36.32
C ASN A 873 -12.51 -31.55 -37.37
N GLN A 874 -13.72 -31.16 -36.98
CA GLN A 874 -14.87 -31.02 -37.90
C GLN A 874 -14.75 -29.82 -38.86
N THR A 875 -13.98 -28.79 -38.48
CA THR A 875 -13.70 -27.62 -39.34
C THR A 875 -12.47 -27.81 -40.22
N TYR A 876 -11.53 -28.67 -39.83
CA TYR A 876 -10.27 -28.88 -40.54
C TYR A 876 -10.48 -29.39 -41.97
N ARG A 877 -10.14 -28.55 -42.97
CA ARG A 877 -10.23 -28.83 -44.41
C ARG A 877 -11.60 -29.37 -44.86
N ASN A 878 -12.68 -28.99 -44.18
CA ASN A 878 -14.02 -29.44 -44.52
C ASN A 878 -14.54 -28.74 -45.78
N GLN A 879 -14.72 -29.50 -46.87
CA GLN A 879 -15.18 -28.96 -48.15
C GLN A 879 -16.69 -28.64 -48.18
N ASN A 880 -17.48 -29.20 -47.26
CA ASN A 880 -18.90 -28.90 -47.18
C ASN A 880 -19.13 -27.62 -46.40
N LYS A 881 -19.36 -26.52 -47.13
CA LYS A 881 -19.56 -25.18 -46.54
C LYS A 881 -20.70 -25.13 -45.53
N THR A 882 -21.79 -25.86 -45.76
CA THR A 882 -22.95 -25.85 -44.85
C THR A 882 -22.60 -26.49 -43.50
N PHE A 883 -21.98 -27.68 -43.53
CA PHE A 883 -21.60 -28.39 -42.31
C PHE A 883 -20.42 -27.73 -41.59
N SER A 884 -19.47 -27.20 -42.37
CA SER A 884 -18.35 -26.42 -41.85
C SER A 884 -18.82 -25.15 -41.15
N ASN A 885 -19.75 -24.38 -41.76
CA ASN A 885 -20.30 -23.16 -41.13
C ASN A 885 -21.04 -23.47 -39.83
N ARG A 886 -21.76 -24.60 -39.76
CA ARG A 886 -22.37 -25.08 -38.52
C ARG A 886 -21.31 -25.36 -37.45
N ALA A 887 -20.26 -26.12 -37.78
CA ALA A 887 -19.17 -26.40 -36.85
C ALA A 887 -18.45 -25.12 -36.37
N TRP A 888 -18.21 -24.15 -37.26
CA TRP A 888 -17.65 -22.84 -36.91
C TRP A 888 -18.57 -22.04 -35.97
N THR A 889 -19.89 -22.14 -36.15
CA THR A 889 -20.86 -21.49 -35.25
C THR A 889 -20.75 -22.06 -33.84
N LEU A 890 -20.69 -23.39 -33.69
CA LEU A 890 -20.47 -24.02 -32.38
C LEU A 890 -19.13 -23.61 -31.77
N LEU A 891 -18.07 -23.55 -32.57
CA LEU A 891 -16.75 -23.18 -32.07
C LEU A 891 -16.73 -21.73 -31.57
N LEU A 892 -17.41 -20.82 -32.26
CA LEU A 892 -17.57 -19.43 -31.83
C LEU A 892 -18.38 -19.33 -30.53
N MET A 893 -19.45 -20.11 -30.40
CA MET A 893 -20.21 -20.22 -29.14
C MET A 893 -19.33 -20.72 -27.99
N SER A 894 -18.49 -21.74 -28.22
CA SER A 894 -17.59 -22.28 -27.20
C SER A 894 -16.58 -21.24 -26.69
N VAL A 895 -15.90 -20.54 -27.61
CA VAL A 895 -14.90 -19.51 -27.28
C VAL A 895 -15.51 -18.37 -26.46
N HIS A 896 -16.76 -17.99 -26.72
CA HIS A 896 -17.44 -16.94 -25.97
C HIS A 896 -17.98 -17.42 -24.62
N SER A 897 -18.22 -18.72 -24.48
CA SER A 897 -18.81 -19.31 -23.27
C SER A 897 -17.75 -19.59 -22.19
N PHE A 898 -16.62 -20.21 -22.54
CA PHE A 898 -15.59 -20.63 -21.57
C PHE A 898 -14.18 -20.58 -22.15
N PRO A 899 -13.13 -20.37 -21.32
CA PRO A 899 -11.75 -20.40 -21.78
C PRO A 899 -11.27 -21.84 -22.04
N PRO A 900 -10.36 -22.06 -23.01
CA PRO A 900 -9.60 -23.31 -23.12
C PRO A 900 -8.53 -23.38 -22.03
N THR A 901 -8.03 -24.57 -21.72
CA THR A 901 -6.86 -24.69 -20.85
C THR A 901 -5.56 -24.30 -21.57
N ILE A 902 -4.50 -24.12 -20.80
CA ILE A 902 -3.15 -23.81 -21.30
C ILE A 902 -2.63 -24.90 -22.27
N ALA A 903 -3.14 -26.14 -22.18
CA ALA A 903 -2.72 -27.22 -23.07
C ALA A 903 -3.20 -27.01 -24.51
N VAL A 904 -4.45 -26.56 -24.70
CA VAL A 904 -5.08 -26.42 -26.02
C VAL A 904 -4.93 -24.99 -26.57
N LEU A 905 -4.72 -24.01 -25.70
CA LEU A 905 -4.64 -22.58 -26.04
C LEU A 905 -3.61 -22.24 -27.15
N PRO A 906 -2.35 -22.71 -27.11
CA PRO A 906 -1.37 -22.41 -28.17
C PRO A 906 -1.81 -22.89 -29.56
N MET A 907 -2.51 -24.03 -29.62
CA MET A 907 -3.06 -24.59 -30.85
C MET A 907 -4.22 -23.75 -31.38
N LEU A 908 -5.14 -23.34 -30.51
CA LEU A 908 -6.28 -22.50 -30.92
C LEU A 908 -5.83 -21.13 -31.41
N LEU A 909 -4.85 -20.50 -30.75
CA LEU A 909 -4.27 -19.23 -31.19
C LEU A 909 -3.70 -19.33 -32.60
N HIS A 910 -2.91 -20.37 -32.88
CA HIS A 910 -2.38 -20.60 -34.22
C HIS A 910 -3.50 -20.90 -35.22
N TYR A 911 -4.41 -21.82 -34.89
CA TYR A 911 -5.47 -22.27 -35.78
C TYR A 911 -6.45 -21.15 -36.17
N PHE A 912 -6.79 -20.26 -35.23
CA PHE A 912 -7.70 -19.13 -35.47
C PHE A 912 -7.04 -18.04 -36.31
N VAL A 913 -5.74 -17.77 -36.12
CA VAL A 913 -4.99 -16.80 -36.93
C VAL A 913 -4.96 -17.16 -38.41
N MET A 914 -5.02 -18.45 -38.73
CA MET A 914 -5.00 -18.97 -40.10
C MET A 914 -6.37 -18.89 -40.82
N GLN A 915 -7.43 -18.46 -40.14
CA GLN A 915 -8.77 -18.38 -40.73
C GLN A 915 -9.02 -17.09 -41.52
N GLN A 916 -10.12 -17.06 -42.27
CA GLN A 916 -10.52 -15.89 -43.05
C GLN A 916 -10.64 -14.63 -42.17
N PRO A 917 -10.33 -13.43 -42.68
CA PRO A 917 -10.15 -12.24 -41.86
C PRO A 917 -11.30 -11.92 -40.89
N LEU A 918 -12.55 -12.11 -41.32
CA LEU A 918 -13.73 -11.80 -40.52
C LEU A 918 -13.93 -12.82 -39.37
N LEU A 919 -13.84 -14.11 -39.69
CA LEU A 919 -13.95 -15.20 -38.71
C LEU A 919 -12.78 -15.19 -37.72
N ARG A 920 -11.56 -14.94 -38.21
CA ARG A 920 -10.36 -14.78 -37.38
C ARG A 920 -10.54 -13.70 -36.34
N THR A 921 -11.08 -12.53 -36.73
CA THR A 921 -11.30 -11.43 -35.79
C THR A 921 -12.23 -11.86 -34.67
N GLN A 922 -13.39 -12.44 -34.97
CA GLN A 922 -14.35 -12.87 -33.95
C GLN A 922 -13.77 -13.94 -33.01
N LEU A 923 -13.09 -14.95 -33.56
CA LEU A 923 -12.48 -16.02 -32.77
C LEU A 923 -11.37 -15.49 -31.85
N MET A 924 -10.51 -14.61 -32.36
CA MET A 924 -9.40 -14.05 -31.59
C MET A 924 -9.86 -13.06 -30.52
N GLU A 925 -10.90 -12.28 -30.80
CA GLU A 925 -11.50 -11.36 -29.82
C GLU A 925 -12.09 -12.11 -28.62
N GLY A 926 -12.87 -13.17 -28.89
CA GLY A 926 -13.41 -14.02 -27.85
C GLY A 926 -12.32 -14.72 -27.02
N LEU A 927 -11.29 -15.25 -27.69
CA LEU A 927 -10.22 -16.01 -27.04
C LEU A 927 -9.31 -15.11 -26.17
N VAL A 928 -8.89 -13.94 -26.67
CA VAL A 928 -7.95 -13.05 -25.97
C VAL A 928 -8.54 -12.42 -24.71
N ARG A 929 -9.85 -12.11 -24.70
CA ARG A 929 -10.49 -11.55 -23.50
C ARG A 929 -10.60 -12.56 -22.37
N LYS A 930 -10.96 -13.81 -22.68
CA LYS A 930 -11.10 -14.90 -21.70
C LYS A 930 -9.77 -15.29 -21.04
N ILE A 931 -8.63 -15.05 -21.70
CA ILE A 931 -7.27 -15.26 -21.15
C ILE A 931 -6.88 -14.21 -20.10
N ARG A 932 -7.44 -12.99 -20.14
CA ARG A 932 -7.07 -11.90 -19.21
C ARG A 932 -7.82 -11.94 -17.88
N THR A 933 -8.94 -12.64 -17.80
CA THR A 933 -9.85 -12.66 -16.64
C THR A 933 -9.75 -13.96 -15.82
N ILE A 934 -8.53 -14.50 -15.63
CA ILE A 934 -8.31 -15.82 -15.00
C ILE A 934 -8.72 -15.87 -13.52
N ASP A 935 -8.90 -14.72 -12.85
CA ASP A 935 -9.39 -14.68 -11.48
C ASP A 935 -10.94 -14.63 -11.43
N ALA A 936 -11.54 -15.82 -11.34
CA ALA A 936 -12.88 -16.13 -10.81
C ALA A 936 -14.18 -15.89 -11.64
N GLN A 937 -14.20 -15.19 -12.78
CA GLN A 937 -15.44 -14.98 -13.58
C GLN A 937 -15.30 -15.24 -15.10
N SER A 938 -14.40 -16.12 -15.53
CA SER A 938 -14.14 -16.34 -16.97
C SER A 938 -15.15 -17.25 -17.69
N CYS A 939 -16.02 -17.98 -17.00
CA CYS A 939 -17.03 -18.87 -17.62
C CYS A 939 -18.42 -18.22 -17.58
N ARG A 940 -19.19 -18.32 -18.67
CA ARG A 940 -20.62 -18.00 -18.71
C ARG A 940 -21.41 -19.01 -17.86
N LEU A 941 -22.52 -18.57 -17.28
CA LEU A 941 -23.47 -19.47 -16.59
C LEU A 941 -24.32 -20.25 -17.60
N TYR A 942 -24.65 -19.61 -18.71
CA TYR A 942 -25.56 -20.16 -19.71
C TYR A 942 -24.98 -20.13 -21.13
N ALA A 943 -25.37 -21.11 -21.94
CA ALA A 943 -25.07 -21.11 -23.36
C ALA A 943 -25.65 -19.87 -24.08
N ALA A 944 -25.03 -19.49 -25.20
CA ALA A 944 -25.38 -18.31 -25.97
C ALA A 944 -26.89 -18.24 -26.30
N ASN A 945 -27.46 -17.07 -26.10
CA ASN A 945 -28.89 -16.79 -26.29
C ASN A 945 -29.27 -16.64 -27.77
N ARG A 946 -30.57 -16.49 -28.07
CA ARG A 946 -31.08 -16.42 -29.46
C ARG A 946 -30.42 -15.29 -30.25
N LEU A 947 -30.27 -14.11 -29.64
CA LEU A 947 -29.64 -12.94 -30.26
C LEU A 947 -28.18 -13.22 -30.62
N GLU A 948 -27.41 -13.78 -29.68
CA GLU A 948 -26.02 -14.17 -29.90
C GLU A 948 -25.89 -15.17 -31.04
N TYR A 949 -26.74 -16.21 -31.04
CA TYR A 949 -26.71 -17.28 -32.03
C TYR A 949 -26.97 -16.77 -33.46
N GLU A 950 -27.98 -15.93 -33.67
CA GLU A 950 -28.30 -15.37 -34.98
C GLU A 950 -27.24 -14.37 -35.47
N CYS A 951 -26.65 -13.61 -34.54
CA CYS A 951 -25.54 -12.69 -34.82
C CYS A 951 -24.27 -13.46 -35.22
N MET A 952 -23.97 -14.59 -34.58
CA MET A 952 -22.86 -15.48 -34.93
C MET A 952 -23.04 -16.10 -36.33
N GLN A 953 -24.26 -16.49 -36.70
CA GLN A 953 -24.56 -17.03 -38.04
C GLN A 953 -24.41 -15.98 -39.15
N SER A 954 -24.80 -14.74 -38.86
CA SER A 954 -24.76 -13.62 -39.82
C SER A 954 -23.47 -12.81 -39.77
N VAL A 955 -22.57 -13.14 -38.83
CA VAL A 955 -21.26 -12.49 -38.62
C VAL A 955 -21.38 -10.99 -38.34
N HIS A 956 -22.42 -10.63 -37.58
CA HIS A 956 -22.69 -9.27 -37.11
C HIS A 956 -22.61 -9.21 -35.58
N PRO A 957 -22.29 -8.05 -34.98
CA PRO A 957 -22.28 -7.93 -33.53
C PRO A 957 -23.73 -7.87 -32.99
N PRO A 958 -24.00 -8.53 -31.85
CA PRO A 958 -25.25 -8.34 -31.12
C PRO A 958 -25.43 -6.89 -30.65
N VAL A 959 -26.64 -6.38 -30.78
CA VAL A 959 -27.04 -5.02 -30.36
C VAL A 959 -28.28 -5.14 -29.48
N VAL A 960 -28.25 -4.47 -28.33
CA VAL A 960 -29.37 -4.39 -27.39
C VAL A 960 -29.89 -2.97 -27.32
N LYS A 961 -31.18 -2.84 -27.00
CA LYS A 961 -31.83 -1.55 -26.77
C LYS A 961 -31.89 -1.28 -25.26
N VAL A 962 -31.30 -0.17 -24.82
CA VAL A 962 -31.28 0.26 -23.41
C VAL A 962 -32.21 1.46 -23.26
N HIS A 963 -33.17 1.34 -22.34
CA HIS A 963 -34.10 2.42 -21.98
C HIS A 963 -33.63 3.08 -20.68
N LEU A 964 -33.70 4.41 -20.62
CA LEU A 964 -33.38 5.18 -19.41
C LEU A 964 -34.67 5.65 -18.72
N PRO A 965 -34.63 5.95 -17.41
CA PRO A 965 -35.82 6.36 -16.64
C PRO A 965 -36.53 7.62 -17.17
N ASP A 966 -35.83 8.45 -17.94
CA ASP A 966 -36.35 9.68 -18.55
C ASP A 966 -36.85 9.49 -19.99
N GLN A 967 -37.06 8.23 -20.41
CA GLN A 967 -37.59 7.83 -21.72
C GLN A 967 -36.60 7.94 -22.90
N ASP A 968 -35.32 8.26 -22.63
CA ASP A 968 -34.27 8.18 -23.65
C ASP A 968 -33.91 6.72 -23.99
N GLU A 969 -33.60 6.47 -25.26
CA GLU A 969 -33.30 5.12 -25.76
C GLU A 969 -31.97 5.08 -26.52
N TYR A 970 -31.15 4.08 -26.20
CA TYR A 970 -29.87 3.85 -26.86
C TYR A 970 -29.80 2.44 -27.42
N LEU A 971 -29.45 2.30 -28.70
CA LEU A 971 -29.02 1.04 -29.29
C LEU A 971 -27.53 0.88 -29.04
N VAL A 972 -27.11 -0.17 -28.35
CA VAL A 972 -25.71 -0.36 -27.91
C VAL A 972 -25.22 -1.73 -28.36
N GLU A 973 -24.02 -1.76 -28.91
CA GLU A 973 -23.30 -2.99 -29.20
C GLU A 973 -23.04 -3.74 -27.89
N ALA A 974 -23.50 -4.97 -27.80
CA ALA A 974 -23.43 -5.78 -26.59
C ALA A 974 -22.78 -7.10 -26.95
N HIS A 975 -21.45 -7.15 -27.04
CA HIS A 975 -20.77 -8.39 -27.37
C HIS A 975 -21.00 -9.48 -26.30
N PRO A 976 -20.85 -10.78 -26.64
CA PRO A 976 -21.04 -11.92 -25.73
C PRO A 976 -20.25 -11.91 -24.40
N TRP A 977 -19.28 -11.00 -24.26
CA TRP A 977 -18.40 -10.84 -23.11
C TRP A 977 -18.61 -9.52 -22.35
N VAL A 978 -19.56 -8.68 -22.76
CA VAL A 978 -19.87 -7.40 -22.10
C VAL A 978 -20.59 -7.69 -20.77
N THR A 979 -20.12 -7.06 -19.69
CA THR A 979 -20.82 -7.10 -18.40
C THR A 979 -21.96 -6.09 -18.36
N ALA A 980 -22.91 -6.28 -17.45
CA ALA A 980 -24.01 -5.34 -17.24
C ALA A 980 -23.50 -3.91 -16.93
N GLU A 981 -22.43 -3.80 -16.14
CA GLU A 981 -21.78 -2.53 -15.81
C GLU A 981 -21.08 -1.88 -17.01
N GLU A 982 -20.35 -2.64 -17.84
CA GLU A 982 -19.69 -2.11 -19.03
C GLU A 982 -20.70 -1.51 -20.03
N LEU A 983 -21.87 -2.16 -20.18
CA LEU A 983 -22.97 -1.66 -20.99
C LEU A 983 -23.54 -0.35 -20.41
N ALA A 984 -23.81 -0.34 -19.10
CA ALA A 984 -24.35 0.83 -18.40
C ALA A 984 -23.39 2.04 -18.50
N MET A 985 -22.10 1.83 -18.21
CA MET A 985 -21.07 2.85 -18.35
C MET A 985 -20.99 3.42 -19.77
N ARG A 986 -21.14 2.58 -20.81
CA ARG A 986 -21.10 3.06 -22.20
C ARG A 986 -22.25 4.02 -22.51
N VAL A 987 -23.46 3.70 -22.05
CA VAL A 987 -24.66 4.54 -22.21
C VAL A 987 -24.49 5.86 -21.45
N MET A 988 -24.07 5.78 -20.19
CA MET A 988 -23.92 6.97 -19.35
C MET A 988 -22.80 7.90 -19.83
N ARG A 989 -21.70 7.36 -20.34
CA ARG A 989 -20.63 8.16 -20.98
C ARG A 989 -21.10 8.85 -22.25
N GLU A 990 -21.92 8.19 -23.08
CA GLU A 990 -22.50 8.84 -24.27
C GLU A 990 -23.40 10.01 -23.88
N ARG A 991 -24.06 9.90 -22.74
CA ARG A 991 -24.89 10.97 -22.16
C ARG A 991 -24.08 12.12 -21.54
N GLY A 992 -22.75 12.02 -21.51
CA GLY A 992 -21.86 13.04 -20.94
C GLY A 992 -21.66 12.94 -19.42
N MET A 993 -22.08 11.84 -18.80
CA MET A 993 -21.78 11.56 -17.39
C MET A 993 -20.40 10.90 -17.32
N GLY A 994 -19.41 11.62 -16.79
CA GLY A 994 -17.96 11.36 -16.87
C GLY A 994 -17.53 9.90 -16.73
N ASP A 995 -17.19 9.44 -15.53
CA ASP A 995 -16.87 8.03 -15.26
C ASP A 995 -17.86 7.46 -14.23
N PRO A 996 -19.04 6.99 -14.68
CA PRO A 996 -20.13 6.63 -13.81
C PRO A 996 -19.95 5.20 -13.31
N GLU A 997 -19.07 5.01 -12.33
CA GLU A 997 -18.95 3.73 -11.60
C GLU A 997 -20.21 3.47 -10.76
N GLY A 998 -20.62 2.19 -10.65
CA GLY A 998 -21.72 1.77 -9.78
C GLY A 998 -23.10 1.61 -10.45
N TRP A 999 -23.21 1.82 -11.77
CA TRP A 999 -24.46 1.61 -12.52
C TRP A 999 -24.54 0.21 -13.13
N SER A 1000 -25.73 -0.39 -13.11
CA SER A 1000 -26.03 -1.66 -13.80
C SER A 1000 -27.26 -1.50 -14.67
N VAL A 1001 -27.62 -2.54 -15.43
CA VAL A 1001 -28.85 -2.59 -16.22
C VAL A 1001 -29.83 -3.60 -15.62
N VAL A 1002 -31.12 -3.37 -15.84
CA VAL A 1002 -32.19 -4.33 -15.55
C VAL A 1002 -32.67 -4.89 -16.89
N VAL A 1003 -32.84 -6.21 -16.97
CA VAL A 1003 -33.39 -6.89 -18.16
C VAL A 1003 -34.82 -7.30 -17.84
N GLU A 1004 -35.79 -6.81 -18.59
CA GLU A 1004 -37.22 -6.99 -18.33
C GLU A 1004 -37.95 -7.43 -19.62
N THR A 1005 -38.87 -8.38 -19.49
CA THR A 1005 -39.92 -8.74 -20.45
C THR A 1005 -41.29 -8.43 -19.85
N GLU A 1006 -42.38 -8.64 -20.60
CA GLU A 1006 -43.74 -8.44 -20.08
C GLU A 1006 -44.08 -9.33 -18.86
N SER A 1007 -43.31 -10.42 -18.68
CA SER A 1007 -43.57 -11.51 -17.72
C SER A 1007 -42.48 -11.67 -16.65
N ASP A 1008 -41.24 -11.25 -16.90
CA ASP A 1008 -40.09 -11.53 -16.02
C ASP A 1008 -39.08 -10.37 -15.95
N VAL A 1009 -38.44 -10.20 -14.79
CA VAL A 1009 -37.39 -9.19 -14.55
C VAL A 1009 -36.15 -9.85 -13.97
N VAL A 1010 -34.97 -9.53 -14.52
CA VAL A 1010 -33.66 -10.00 -14.04
C VAL A 1010 -32.73 -8.79 -13.83
N CYS A 1011 -32.18 -8.69 -12.62
CA CYS A 1011 -31.29 -7.61 -12.21
C CYS A 1011 -29.84 -8.12 -12.06
N PRO A 1012 -29.01 -8.11 -13.11
CA PRO A 1012 -27.62 -8.56 -13.00
C PRO A 1012 -26.78 -7.68 -12.06
N THR A 1013 -25.91 -8.32 -11.27
CA THR A 1013 -24.89 -7.64 -10.46
C THR A 1013 -23.75 -7.10 -11.35
N GLN A 1014 -22.97 -6.14 -10.85
CA GLN A 1014 -21.99 -5.37 -11.64
C GLN A 1014 -21.01 -6.24 -12.47
N GLY A 1015 -20.57 -7.39 -11.94
CA GLY A 1015 -19.65 -8.31 -12.62
C GLY A 1015 -20.28 -9.36 -13.53
N GLN A 1016 -21.61 -9.48 -13.59
CA GLN A 1016 -22.27 -10.52 -14.39
C GLN A 1016 -22.29 -10.18 -15.89
N PHE A 1017 -22.12 -11.20 -16.73
CA PHE A 1017 -22.27 -11.05 -18.18
C PHE A 1017 -23.72 -10.71 -18.53
N LEU A 1018 -23.92 -9.66 -19.32
CA LEU A 1018 -25.25 -9.22 -19.76
C LEU A 1018 -26.05 -10.37 -20.39
N HIS A 1019 -25.38 -11.17 -21.22
CA HIS A 1019 -26.03 -12.23 -21.96
C HIS A 1019 -26.40 -13.45 -21.10
N ASP A 1020 -25.84 -13.62 -19.91
CA ASP A 1020 -26.33 -14.61 -18.95
C ASP A 1020 -27.68 -14.17 -18.35
N ALA A 1021 -27.86 -12.87 -18.08
CA ALA A 1021 -29.14 -12.32 -17.65
C ALA A 1021 -30.21 -12.45 -18.76
N ILE A 1022 -29.86 -12.16 -20.02
CA ILE A 1022 -30.78 -12.36 -21.16
C ILE A 1022 -31.11 -13.85 -21.35
N ALA A 1023 -30.11 -14.73 -21.24
CA ALA A 1023 -30.31 -16.17 -21.39
C ALA A 1023 -31.20 -16.75 -20.27
N ALA A 1024 -31.11 -16.22 -19.04
CA ALA A 1024 -31.95 -16.64 -17.91
C ALA A 1024 -33.44 -16.37 -18.13
N ILE A 1025 -33.78 -15.27 -18.82
CA ILE A 1025 -35.16 -14.94 -19.19
C ILE A 1025 -35.68 -15.90 -20.27
N GLU A 1026 -34.85 -16.29 -21.24
CA GLU A 1026 -35.20 -17.31 -22.25
C GLU A 1026 -35.44 -18.71 -21.66
N MET A 1027 -35.14 -18.95 -20.38
CA MET A 1027 -35.34 -20.22 -19.69
C MET A 1027 -36.62 -20.26 -18.85
N PRO A 1028 -37.27 -21.44 -18.72
CA PRO A 1028 -38.39 -21.61 -17.79
C PRO A 1028 -37.99 -21.25 -16.36
N GLN A 1029 -38.91 -20.65 -15.59
CA GLN A 1029 -38.66 -20.17 -14.22
C GLN A 1029 -38.03 -21.24 -13.29
N LYS A 1030 -38.36 -22.52 -13.45
CA LYS A 1030 -37.81 -23.63 -12.64
C LYS A 1030 -36.31 -23.93 -12.87
N SER A 1031 -35.69 -23.34 -13.88
CA SER A 1031 -34.29 -23.62 -14.29
C SER A 1031 -33.33 -22.42 -14.11
N ARG A 1032 -33.78 -21.34 -13.47
CA ARG A 1032 -32.96 -20.16 -13.20
C ARG A 1032 -32.09 -20.41 -11.96
N VAL A 1033 -30.78 -20.16 -12.08
CA VAL A 1033 -29.75 -20.38 -11.04
C VAL A 1033 -29.22 -19.03 -10.51
N LEU A 1034 -29.89 -17.92 -10.86
CA LEU A 1034 -29.62 -16.62 -10.26
C LEU A 1034 -30.34 -16.59 -8.93
N ASP A 1035 -29.66 -17.09 -7.88
CA ASP A 1035 -30.24 -17.29 -6.56
C ASP A 1035 -30.88 -16.03 -5.99
N GLU A 1036 -32.06 -16.30 -5.42
CA GLU A 1036 -32.72 -15.58 -4.36
C GLU A 1036 -31.74 -15.27 -3.21
N GLU A 1037 -31.30 -14.02 -3.09
CA GLU A 1037 -30.95 -13.39 -1.81
C GLU A 1037 -30.96 -11.86 -2.01
N VAL A 1038 -31.98 -11.23 -1.44
CA VAL A 1038 -32.20 -9.78 -1.35
C VAL A 1038 -31.28 -9.15 -0.31
#